data_AF-A0A968AD16-F1
#
_entry.id   AF-A0A968AD16-F1
#
_cell.length_a   1.000
_cell.length_b   1.000
_cell.length_c   1.000
_cell.angle_alpha   90.00
_cell.angle_beta   90.00
_cell.angle_gamma   90.00
#
_symmetry.space_group_name_H-M   'P 1'
#
loop_
_entity.id
_entity.type
_entity.pdbx_description
1 polymer ?
#
loop_
_entity_poly.entity_id
_entity_poly.type
_entity_poly.pdbx_seq_one_letter_code
_entity_poly.pdbx_strand_id
1 'polypeptide(L)'
;MKARLTVSLGCMSLLLLCTFAQAAGPSVSDGTAAYVIKHWEREFTELEKQIKKTREFYNQGRDPYEGMRILDGDSRILPSDRTPFDVEYRRTHALIDLLEDKYEVRNLGSLRFRLSQMGKRIKDRPAKSGEPSRTQVMSDYFEAAALRRSVAMSNPLLNFDKILFVGRGNYYGDDPTGQHQLSGPLAFCNRVGGGLYMVKNFKTDLEIIDVLKNSIVEKGTYKGWKLSGKGSFYSPELSYDGKTILFSWSENRVGRERAGWGAGTVGPIHEWPPENVWHIFKVYVDGTALIQLTEGPWNDFDACFTPDGRIVFISERRGGYIRCFRKTLFMEPTNYVMHSMKADGSDITPISYFEASEWAPSVDNDGMLIYSRWDYIDRENGLGSKFWTCYPDGRNPRASHGNYPHPYSVQPEYNGPKEGTRNKGACSEVHFRAIPNSSKYIFTGVPHHGASFGPLALLDIRIRDEGTMNQIQVITADQKFPESQTREGIETDDRILKYGTPWPLSEDFYICNYVQDLILLDRMGTKTIICSHEQCPNIGETMRLVEPIPVQRRKKPQAIPVSTYEGQRAKIPHSPAVISVMNINVSDLPFPPDRPAKWMRIVQLFPKTTPYRDIPNTGYCNENIPRMSLGIVPVEEDGSVYCKAPVGKVLLFQALDSNKMGIQSMRSATFVHKGEHLTCVGCHEDKWMAPQRTKHPKAFQRPPSELIKEPGSQEPVTYYRTVKPIFDGKCLPCHKTEGKGLQNMGYDDLKEYAFYYSGAHMNNYCNLSMYGMGTRSIPGLFGAYYSKMGKALLKNHRGQRITEVEYRRVCLWLDLNSPRLGAYNDVSKQERGELVWPNLDVDPDNTTGVEEAFLTTPAQDLSIRHHGTSR
;
A
#
# COMPACT_ATOMS: atom_id res chain seq x y z
N MET A 1 49.81 -43.24 -21.33
CA MET A 1 49.15 -42.51 -22.43
C MET A 1 48.56 -41.23 -21.83
N LYS A 2 49.22 -40.07 -21.98
CA LYS A 2 48.92 -39.01 -23.00
C LYS A 2 47.41 -38.66 -23.00
N ALA A 3 46.91 -37.44 -22.76
CA ALA A 3 47.43 -36.08 -22.84
C ALA A 3 46.54 -35.14 -21.96
N ARG A 4 47.10 -34.23 -21.14
CA ARG A 4 47.27 -32.77 -21.34
C ARG A 4 46.02 -32.02 -21.86
N LEU A 5 45.55 -30.98 -21.15
CA LEU A 5 46.05 -29.61 -21.31
C LEU A 5 45.53 -28.61 -20.22
N THR A 6 46.50 -27.93 -19.61
CA THR A 6 46.52 -26.54 -19.09
C THR A 6 45.53 -26.04 -18.03
N VAL A 7 46.02 -26.06 -16.77
CA VAL A 7 45.78 -25.03 -15.75
C VAL A 7 46.87 -23.97 -15.90
N SER A 8 46.50 -22.69 -16.00
CA SER A 8 47.43 -21.55 -16.06
C SER A 8 46.92 -20.42 -15.17
N LEU A 9 47.74 -20.11 -14.17
CA LEU A 9 47.92 -18.85 -13.42
C LEU A 9 46.77 -17.82 -13.44
N GLY A 10 46.17 -17.63 -12.27
CA GLY A 10 45.28 -16.51 -11.94
C GLY A 10 45.35 -16.16 -10.46
N CYS A 11 46.55 -15.89 -9.93
CA CYS A 11 46.74 -15.48 -8.54
C CYS A 11 47.92 -14.52 -8.42
N MET A 12 47.83 -13.37 -9.11
CA MET A 12 48.72 -12.21 -8.90
C MET A 12 48.15 -11.00 -9.67
N SER A 13 47.09 -10.38 -9.16
CA SER A 13 46.58 -9.10 -9.72
C SER A 13 45.93 -8.18 -8.69
N LEU A 14 46.12 -8.41 -7.38
CA LEU A 14 45.52 -7.59 -6.31
C LEU A 14 46.52 -6.66 -5.58
N LEU A 15 47.74 -6.50 -6.08
CA LEU A 15 48.80 -5.71 -5.41
C LEU A 15 49.46 -4.64 -6.30
N LEU A 16 48.80 -4.24 -7.40
CA LEU A 16 49.30 -3.24 -8.35
C LEU A 16 48.31 -2.09 -8.62
N LEU A 17 47.54 -1.70 -7.61
CA LEU A 17 46.65 -0.51 -7.64
C LEU A 17 47.09 0.62 -6.70
N CYS A 18 48.26 0.52 -6.05
CA CYS A 18 48.77 1.56 -5.13
C CYS A 18 49.92 2.43 -5.70
N THR A 19 50.21 2.39 -7.00
CA THR A 19 51.30 3.18 -7.59
C THR A 19 50.93 3.85 -8.91
N PHE A 20 49.80 4.54 -8.93
CA PHE A 20 49.52 5.65 -9.87
C PHE A 20 48.77 6.78 -9.15
N ALA A 21 49.38 7.28 -8.08
CA ALA A 21 48.91 8.46 -7.34
C ALA A 21 49.92 9.61 -7.50
N GLN A 22 50.20 10.05 -8.73
CA GLN A 22 50.89 11.32 -9.01
C GLN A 22 50.86 11.64 -10.51
N ALA A 23 49.67 12.01 -11.02
CA ALA A 23 49.53 12.76 -12.25
C ALA A 23 48.20 13.53 -12.21
N ALA A 24 48.26 14.79 -11.76
CA ALA A 24 47.21 15.81 -11.81
C ALA A 24 45.77 15.34 -11.46
N GLY A 25 45.48 15.21 -10.16
CA GLY A 25 44.10 15.08 -9.68
C GLY A 25 43.28 16.36 -9.91
N PRO A 26 41.94 16.27 -10.06
CA PRO A 26 41.07 17.43 -10.24
C PRO A 26 41.15 18.36 -9.03
N SER A 27 41.13 19.67 -9.27
CA SER A 27 41.27 20.74 -8.26
C SER A 27 40.03 20.90 -7.38
N VAL A 28 39.61 19.83 -6.70
CA VAL A 28 38.61 19.90 -5.64
C VAL A 28 39.30 20.48 -4.41
N SER A 29 38.73 21.54 -3.83
CA SER A 29 39.34 22.28 -2.72
C SER A 29 39.84 21.36 -1.60
N ASP A 30 41.05 21.62 -1.10
CA ASP A 30 41.58 21.03 0.15
C ASP A 30 40.48 21.08 1.23
N GLY A 31 39.96 19.92 1.63
CA GLY A 31 38.94 19.81 2.69
C GLY A 31 37.59 19.17 2.30
N THR A 32 37.35 18.81 1.02
CA THR A 32 36.14 18.03 0.68
C THR A 32 36.30 16.58 1.14
N ALA A 33 35.32 16.06 1.91
CA ALA A 33 35.38 14.69 2.43
C ALA A 33 35.37 13.63 1.31
N ALA A 34 36.15 12.55 1.49
CA ALA A 34 36.34 11.51 0.47
C ALA A 34 35.04 10.84 0.00
N TYR A 35 34.07 10.63 0.90
CA TYR A 35 32.78 10.03 0.55
C TYR A 35 31.94 10.93 -0.38
N VAL A 36 32.12 12.26 -0.30
CA VAL A 36 31.46 13.22 -1.18
C VAL A 36 32.05 13.14 -2.58
N ILE A 37 33.38 13.05 -2.69
CA ILE A 37 34.08 12.89 -3.97
C ILE A 37 33.65 11.56 -4.64
N LYS A 38 33.62 10.46 -3.89
CA LYS A 38 33.15 9.15 -4.38
C LYS A 38 31.70 9.21 -4.89
N HIS A 39 30.83 9.97 -4.23
CA HIS A 39 29.47 10.20 -4.71
C HIS A 39 29.45 10.95 -6.05
N TRP A 40 30.25 12.01 -6.18
CA TRP A 40 30.35 12.76 -7.42
C TRP A 40 30.93 11.93 -8.57
N GLU A 41 31.91 11.06 -8.32
CA GLU A 41 32.43 10.11 -9.32
C GLU A 41 31.34 9.17 -9.85
N ARG A 42 30.50 8.64 -8.95
CA ARG A 42 29.36 7.79 -9.30
C ARG A 42 28.34 8.55 -10.13
N GLU A 43 27.95 9.75 -9.68
CA GLU A 43 26.97 10.59 -10.37
C GLU A 43 27.47 11.03 -11.75
N PHE A 44 28.75 11.40 -11.88
CA PHE A 44 29.40 11.72 -13.15
C PHE A 44 29.27 10.56 -14.15
N THR A 45 29.67 9.37 -13.72
CA THR A 45 29.63 8.16 -14.56
C THR A 45 28.20 7.79 -14.94
N GLU A 46 27.25 8.01 -14.04
CA GLU A 46 25.83 7.78 -14.31
C GLU A 46 25.29 8.77 -15.34
N LEU A 47 25.59 10.06 -15.19
CA LEU A 47 25.21 11.10 -16.14
C LEU A 47 25.80 10.87 -17.53
N GLU A 48 27.06 10.40 -17.65
CA GLU A 48 27.64 10.02 -18.94
C GLU A 48 26.79 8.96 -19.66
N LYS A 49 26.36 7.92 -18.93
CA LYS A 49 25.50 6.86 -19.47
C LYS A 49 24.11 7.40 -19.83
N GLN A 50 23.52 8.22 -18.96
CA GLN A 50 22.21 8.81 -19.21
C GLN A 50 22.23 9.73 -20.45
N ILE A 51 23.24 10.59 -20.59
CA ILE A 51 23.41 11.47 -21.76
C ILE A 51 23.56 10.67 -23.04
N LYS A 52 24.43 9.66 -23.05
CA LYS A 52 24.62 8.78 -24.21
C LYS A 52 23.29 8.16 -24.63
N LYS A 53 22.58 7.53 -23.69
CA LYS A 53 21.33 6.84 -23.96
C LYS A 53 20.22 7.79 -24.40
N THR A 54 20.09 8.95 -23.75
CA THR A 54 19.09 9.97 -24.10
C THR A 54 19.31 10.50 -25.52
N ARG A 55 20.57 10.71 -25.93
CA ARG A 55 20.91 11.09 -27.31
C ARG A 55 20.50 10.02 -28.33
N GLU A 56 20.68 8.75 -28.03
CA GLU A 56 20.23 7.65 -28.90
C GLU A 56 18.72 7.71 -29.15
N PHE A 57 17.92 8.00 -28.13
CA PHE A 57 16.47 8.21 -28.28
C PHE A 57 16.15 9.43 -29.14
N TYR A 58 16.75 10.59 -28.86
CA TYR A 58 16.50 11.82 -29.64
C TYR A 58 16.93 11.67 -31.11
N ASN A 59 18.03 10.99 -31.39
CA ASN A 59 18.49 10.71 -32.76
C ASN A 59 17.51 9.80 -33.53
N GLN A 60 16.70 9.00 -32.82
CA GLN A 60 15.62 8.18 -33.38
C GLN A 60 14.28 8.95 -33.48
N GLY A 61 14.25 10.24 -33.15
CA GLY A 61 13.02 11.03 -33.10
C GLY A 61 12.09 10.70 -31.92
N ARG A 62 12.61 10.04 -30.87
CA ARG A 62 11.85 9.61 -29.70
C ARG A 62 12.17 10.48 -28.48
N ASP A 63 11.18 10.76 -27.64
CA ASP A 63 11.38 11.33 -26.31
C ASP A 63 11.49 10.20 -25.27
N PRO A 64 12.65 10.02 -24.61
CA PRO A 64 12.80 8.94 -23.63
C PRO A 64 11.93 9.10 -22.37
N TYR A 65 11.40 10.31 -22.14
CA TYR A 65 10.52 10.66 -21.03
C TYR A 65 9.03 10.63 -21.41
N GLU A 66 8.70 10.17 -22.62
CA GLU A 66 7.33 10.11 -23.11
C GLU A 66 6.38 9.36 -22.16
N GLY A 67 5.28 10.01 -21.79
CA GLY A 67 4.28 9.48 -20.86
C GLY A 67 4.64 9.64 -19.37
N MET A 68 5.78 10.23 -19.03
CA MET A 68 6.10 10.63 -17.67
C MET A 68 5.66 12.08 -17.43
N ARG A 69 4.84 12.31 -16.41
CA ARG A 69 4.51 13.65 -15.94
C ARG A 69 5.57 14.14 -14.97
N ILE A 70 6.66 14.66 -15.51
CA ILE A 70 7.80 15.11 -14.70
C ILE A 70 7.42 16.43 -13.99
N LEU A 71 7.78 16.54 -12.71
CA LEU A 71 7.52 17.72 -11.88
C LEU A 71 8.22 18.97 -12.41
N ASP A 72 9.50 18.82 -12.79
CA ASP A 72 10.34 19.91 -13.26
C ASP A 72 11.14 19.51 -14.51
N GLY A 73 11.12 20.35 -15.54
CA GLY A 73 11.83 20.09 -16.79
C GLY A 73 13.33 19.95 -16.61
N ASP A 74 13.92 20.63 -15.62
CA ASP A 74 15.37 20.58 -15.38
C ASP A 74 15.85 19.24 -14.80
N SER A 75 14.94 18.41 -14.30
CA SER A 75 15.23 17.03 -13.90
C SER A 75 15.54 16.10 -15.08
N ARG A 76 15.22 16.51 -16.32
CA ARG A 76 15.53 15.75 -17.54
C ARG A 76 16.98 15.93 -17.98
N ILE A 77 17.43 15.01 -18.80
CA ILE A 77 18.57 15.19 -19.70
C ILE A 77 18.03 15.82 -21.00
N LEU A 78 18.48 17.03 -21.28
CA LEU A 78 18.05 17.81 -22.43
C LEU A 78 18.89 17.48 -23.68
N PRO A 79 18.35 17.67 -24.90
CA PRO A 79 19.13 17.52 -26.13
C PRO A 79 20.40 18.39 -26.19
N SER A 80 20.39 19.52 -25.47
CA SER A 80 21.52 20.43 -25.33
C SER A 80 22.62 19.92 -24.40
N ASP A 81 22.33 18.99 -23.50
CA ASP A 81 23.30 18.51 -22.52
C ASP A 81 24.33 17.63 -23.23
N ARG A 82 25.59 18.08 -23.25
CA ARG A 82 26.66 17.38 -23.95
C ARG A 82 27.56 16.55 -23.06
N THR A 83 27.71 16.98 -21.84
CA THR A 83 28.58 16.43 -20.81
C THR A 83 27.86 16.45 -19.46
N PRO A 84 28.30 15.65 -18.47
CA PRO A 84 27.79 15.75 -17.11
C PRO A 84 27.87 17.17 -16.52
N PHE A 85 28.89 17.94 -16.90
CA PHE A 85 29.01 19.35 -16.51
C PHE A 85 27.81 20.20 -16.98
N ASP A 86 27.32 20.01 -18.21
CA ASP A 86 26.20 20.82 -18.73
C ASP A 86 24.92 20.62 -17.90
N VAL A 87 24.66 19.37 -17.50
CA VAL A 87 23.53 19.01 -16.63
C VAL A 87 23.69 19.67 -15.26
N GLU A 88 24.87 19.51 -14.64
CA GLU A 88 25.16 20.04 -13.31
C GLU A 88 25.10 21.57 -13.29
N TYR A 89 25.68 22.22 -14.30
CA TYR A 89 25.68 23.66 -14.47
C TYR A 89 24.26 24.21 -14.56
N ARG A 90 23.42 23.63 -15.43
CA ARG A 90 22.03 24.05 -15.63
C ARG A 90 21.20 23.88 -14.35
N ARG A 91 21.25 22.70 -13.73
CA ARG A 91 20.51 22.42 -12.49
C ARG A 91 20.97 23.30 -11.33
N THR A 92 22.27 23.62 -11.26
CA THR A 92 22.80 24.52 -10.22
C THR A 92 22.32 25.96 -10.42
N HIS A 93 22.24 26.45 -11.66
CA HIS A 93 21.62 27.76 -11.92
C HIS A 93 20.16 27.77 -11.49
N ALA A 94 19.37 26.78 -11.90
CA ALA A 94 17.98 26.65 -11.52
C ALA A 94 17.79 26.56 -9.99
N LEU A 95 18.72 25.90 -9.27
CA LEU A 95 18.70 25.82 -7.81
C LEU A 95 18.97 27.18 -7.16
N ILE A 96 19.91 27.97 -7.68
CA ILE A 96 20.17 29.32 -7.18
C ILE A 96 18.93 30.20 -7.42
N ASP A 97 18.35 30.16 -8.64
CA ASP A 97 17.13 30.91 -8.97
C ASP A 97 15.99 30.54 -8.00
N LEU A 98 15.74 29.24 -7.80
CA LEU A 98 14.72 28.76 -6.87
C LEU A 98 14.93 29.28 -5.44
N LEU A 99 16.15 29.24 -4.93
CA LEU A 99 16.47 29.69 -3.58
C LEU A 99 16.38 31.22 -3.44
N GLU A 100 16.80 32.00 -4.43
CA GLU A 100 16.70 33.47 -4.42
C GLU A 100 15.26 33.95 -4.56
N ASP A 101 14.49 33.34 -5.47
CA ASP A 101 13.15 33.81 -5.85
C ASP A 101 12.05 33.31 -4.92
N LYS A 102 12.06 32.01 -4.57
CA LYS A 102 11.00 31.38 -3.77
C LYS A 102 11.33 31.32 -2.28
N TYR A 103 12.60 31.14 -1.94
CA TYR A 103 13.06 31.00 -0.55
C TYR A 103 13.83 32.22 -0.04
N GLU A 104 13.88 33.30 -0.83
CA GLU A 104 14.42 34.62 -0.49
C GLU A 104 15.86 34.61 0.06
N VAL A 105 16.69 33.66 -0.37
CA VAL A 105 18.09 33.56 0.06
C VAL A 105 18.92 34.65 -0.65
N ARG A 106 19.44 35.65 0.07
CA ARG A 106 20.08 36.85 -0.54
C ARG A 106 21.60 36.80 -0.69
N ASN A 107 22.28 35.78 -0.17
CA ASN A 107 23.75 35.71 -0.09
C ASN A 107 24.38 34.75 -1.13
N LEU A 108 23.66 34.40 -2.21
CA LEU A 108 24.17 33.48 -3.24
C LEU A 108 24.91 34.18 -4.41
N GLY A 109 24.95 35.52 -4.43
CA GLY A 109 25.53 36.28 -5.54
C GLY A 109 26.99 35.94 -5.87
N SER A 110 27.82 35.64 -4.87
CA SER A 110 29.21 35.20 -5.09
C SER A 110 29.28 33.81 -5.73
N LEU A 111 28.39 32.89 -5.33
CA LEU A 111 28.28 31.55 -5.91
C LEU A 111 27.74 31.61 -7.35
N ARG A 112 26.72 32.44 -7.60
CA ARG A 112 26.20 32.71 -8.95
C ARG A 112 27.27 33.27 -9.89
N PHE A 113 28.06 34.22 -9.39
CA PHE A 113 29.17 34.79 -10.16
C PHE A 113 30.21 33.72 -10.51
N ARG A 114 30.65 32.91 -9.53
CA ARG A 114 31.59 31.81 -9.76
C ARG A 114 31.06 30.81 -10.79
N LEU A 115 29.80 30.38 -10.66
CA LEU A 115 29.16 29.49 -11.63
C LEU A 115 29.18 30.10 -13.04
N SER A 116 28.81 31.38 -13.17
CA SER A 116 28.82 32.10 -14.44
C SER A 116 30.22 32.19 -15.06
N GLN A 117 31.27 32.40 -14.25
CA GLN A 117 32.65 32.40 -14.73
C GLN A 117 33.08 31.01 -15.25
N MET A 118 32.68 29.94 -14.56
CA MET A 118 32.95 28.56 -15.03
C MET A 118 32.27 28.30 -16.38
N GLY A 119 31.00 28.68 -16.53
CA GLY A 119 30.28 28.55 -17.79
C GLY A 119 30.95 29.29 -18.95
N LYS A 120 31.39 30.53 -18.72
CA LYS A 120 32.18 31.31 -19.71
C LYS A 120 33.49 30.60 -20.05
N ARG A 121 34.28 30.22 -19.04
CA ARG A 121 35.57 29.51 -19.21
C ARG A 121 35.42 28.25 -20.07
N ILE A 122 34.36 27.49 -19.88
CA ILE A 122 34.12 26.22 -20.60
C ILE A 122 33.60 26.49 -22.01
N LYS A 123 32.73 27.49 -22.19
CA LYS A 123 32.22 27.90 -23.52
C LYS A 123 33.31 28.53 -24.40
N ASP A 124 34.19 29.32 -23.82
CA ASP A 124 35.27 30.04 -24.53
C ASP A 124 36.50 29.16 -24.77
N ARG A 125 36.44 27.86 -24.44
CA ARG A 125 37.52 26.91 -24.66
C ARG A 125 37.81 26.80 -26.18
N PRO A 126 39.03 27.12 -26.65
CA PRO A 126 39.31 27.26 -28.07
C PRO A 126 39.16 25.94 -28.83
N ALA A 127 38.43 25.94 -29.96
CA ALA A 127 38.19 24.75 -30.79
C ALA A 127 39.46 24.02 -31.27
N LYS A 128 40.62 24.70 -31.27
CA LYS A 128 41.92 24.14 -31.62
C LYS A 128 42.47 23.14 -30.59
N SER A 129 41.89 23.03 -29.38
CA SER A 129 42.33 22.07 -28.35
C SER A 129 41.73 20.66 -28.49
N GLY A 130 40.90 20.41 -29.51
CA GLY A 130 40.12 19.16 -29.62
C GLY A 130 38.96 19.08 -28.63
N GLU A 131 38.20 17.98 -28.68
CA GLU A 131 37.18 17.69 -27.65
C GLU A 131 37.85 17.53 -26.28
N PRO A 132 37.24 18.02 -25.19
CA PRO A 132 37.83 17.93 -23.86
C PRO A 132 37.98 16.47 -23.44
N SER A 133 39.11 16.12 -22.83
CA SER A 133 39.32 14.78 -22.28
C SER A 133 38.31 14.49 -21.17
N ARG A 134 37.97 13.20 -20.97
CA ARG A 134 37.08 12.77 -19.88
C ARG A 134 37.52 13.31 -18.52
N THR A 135 38.83 13.30 -18.25
CA THR A 135 39.41 13.85 -17.01
C THR A 135 39.14 15.34 -16.86
N GLN A 136 39.27 16.12 -17.94
CA GLN A 136 38.97 17.55 -17.91
C GLN A 136 37.48 17.81 -17.63
N VAL A 137 36.59 17.08 -18.30
CA VAL A 137 35.13 17.19 -18.09
C VAL A 137 34.76 16.79 -16.66
N MET A 138 35.40 15.75 -16.11
CA MET A 138 35.19 15.33 -14.72
C MET A 138 35.66 16.39 -13.72
N SER A 139 36.78 17.06 -13.99
CA SER A 139 37.25 18.17 -13.16
C SER A 139 36.28 19.37 -13.21
N ASP A 140 35.80 19.74 -14.40
CA ASP A 140 34.81 20.81 -14.57
C ASP A 140 33.50 20.47 -13.82
N TYR A 141 33.06 19.22 -13.91
CA TYR A 141 31.90 18.71 -13.17
C TYR A 141 32.10 18.76 -11.64
N PHE A 142 33.25 18.34 -11.10
CA PHE A 142 33.48 18.40 -9.65
C PHE A 142 33.50 19.82 -9.10
N GLU A 143 34.07 20.77 -9.85
CA GLU A 143 34.02 22.19 -9.46
C GLU A 143 32.56 22.67 -9.38
N ALA A 144 31.71 22.26 -10.33
CA ALA A 144 30.30 22.63 -10.34
C ALA A 144 29.54 21.94 -9.19
N ALA A 145 29.82 20.66 -8.94
CA ALA A 145 29.22 19.89 -7.85
C ALA A 145 29.60 20.40 -6.46
N ALA A 146 30.82 20.91 -6.29
CA ALA A 146 31.23 21.58 -5.05
C ALA A 146 30.46 22.90 -4.83
N LEU A 147 30.28 23.69 -5.89
CA LEU A 147 29.50 24.92 -5.84
C LEU A 147 28.02 24.63 -5.55
N ARG A 148 27.43 23.66 -6.26
CA ARG A 148 26.09 23.17 -6.02
C ARG A 148 25.89 22.73 -4.57
N ARG A 149 26.81 21.94 -4.00
CA ARG A 149 26.75 21.55 -2.58
C ARG A 149 26.67 22.77 -1.67
N SER A 150 27.47 23.81 -1.94
CA SER A 150 27.45 25.05 -1.15
C SER A 150 26.11 25.78 -1.25
N VAL A 151 25.53 25.83 -2.46
CA VAL A 151 24.19 26.39 -2.71
C VAL A 151 23.13 25.59 -1.95
N ALA A 152 23.11 24.26 -2.11
CA ALA A 152 22.14 23.37 -1.46
C ALA A 152 22.20 23.45 0.08
N MET A 153 23.38 23.57 0.67
CA MET A 153 23.56 23.69 2.12
C MET A 153 23.14 25.07 2.67
N SER A 154 22.99 26.07 1.80
CA SER A 154 22.43 27.38 2.13
C SER A 154 20.90 27.40 2.18
N ASN A 155 20.24 26.27 1.89
CA ASN A 155 18.79 26.14 1.92
C ASN A 155 18.24 26.40 3.35
N PRO A 156 17.35 27.40 3.53
CA PRO A 156 16.81 27.75 4.84
C PRO A 156 15.90 26.68 5.44
N LEU A 157 15.39 25.74 4.64
CA LEU A 157 14.61 24.60 5.13
C LEU A 157 15.45 23.58 5.90
N LEU A 158 16.77 23.60 5.74
CA LEU A 158 17.69 22.76 6.52
C LEU A 158 17.96 23.40 7.90
N ASN A 159 16.93 23.84 8.61
CA ASN A 159 17.02 24.53 9.89
C ASN A 159 17.15 23.60 11.11
N PHE A 160 17.71 22.41 10.87
CA PHE A 160 17.92 21.36 11.87
C PHE A 160 19.32 20.78 11.72
N ASP A 161 19.88 20.32 12.84
CA ASP A 161 21.27 19.83 12.87
C ASP A 161 21.38 18.31 12.84
N LYS A 162 20.26 17.59 13.00
CA LYS A 162 20.21 16.14 13.13
C LYS A 162 19.16 15.52 12.22
N ILE A 163 19.48 14.37 11.63
CA ILE A 163 18.55 13.53 10.86
C ILE A 163 18.63 12.10 11.41
N LEU A 164 17.51 11.58 11.91
CA LEU A 164 17.29 10.20 12.32
C LEU A 164 17.07 9.32 11.09
N PHE A 165 17.56 8.09 11.09
CA PHE A 165 17.32 7.10 10.04
C PHE A 165 17.61 5.69 10.55
N VAL A 166 17.23 4.69 9.76
CA VAL A 166 17.61 3.29 10.00
C VAL A 166 18.56 2.83 8.90
N GLY A 167 19.63 2.13 9.30
CA GLY A 167 20.42 1.30 8.39
C GLY A 167 19.84 -0.10 8.37
N ARG A 168 19.37 -0.60 7.22
CA ARG A 168 18.84 -1.96 7.09
C ARG A 168 19.08 -2.57 5.72
N GLY A 169 19.07 -3.90 5.64
CA GLY A 169 19.14 -4.64 4.38
C GLY A 169 18.03 -5.69 4.29
N ASN A 170 17.64 -6.01 3.07
CA ASN A 170 16.71 -7.09 2.75
C ASN A 170 17.43 -8.14 1.88
N TYR A 171 16.91 -9.36 1.79
CA TYR A 171 17.45 -10.42 0.92
C TYR A 171 17.00 -10.32 -0.55
N TYR A 172 16.37 -9.22 -0.94
CA TYR A 172 15.99 -8.94 -2.32
C TYR A 172 17.15 -9.16 -3.31
N GLY A 173 16.88 -9.91 -4.38
CA GLY A 173 17.86 -10.26 -5.42
C GLY A 173 18.75 -11.46 -5.09
N ASP A 174 18.90 -11.79 -3.79
CA ASP A 174 19.70 -12.93 -3.33
C ASP A 174 18.85 -14.19 -3.07
N ASP A 175 17.57 -13.98 -2.76
CA ASP A 175 16.61 -15.04 -2.38
C ASP A 175 15.20 -14.68 -2.90
N PRO A 176 14.40 -15.63 -3.44
CA PRO A 176 12.98 -15.42 -3.75
C PRO A 176 12.10 -14.93 -2.58
N THR A 177 12.47 -15.13 -1.31
CA THR A 177 11.62 -14.80 -0.15
C THR A 177 11.31 -13.29 -0.01
N GLY A 178 12.25 -12.40 -0.39
CA GLY A 178 12.09 -10.95 -0.32
C GLY A 178 11.58 -10.28 -1.61
N GLN A 179 11.13 -11.07 -2.60
CA GLN A 179 10.83 -10.59 -3.96
C GLN A 179 9.35 -10.25 -4.20
N HIS A 180 8.64 -9.83 -3.15
CA HIS A 180 7.27 -9.34 -3.24
C HIS A 180 7.11 -8.14 -2.32
N GLN A 181 6.34 -7.13 -2.75
CA GLN A 181 6.05 -5.91 -1.98
C GLN A 181 5.53 -6.20 -0.55
N LEU A 182 4.98 -7.40 -0.33
CA LEU A 182 4.41 -7.82 0.95
C LEU A 182 5.34 -8.60 1.85
N SER A 183 6.26 -9.38 1.29
CA SER A 183 7.20 -10.16 2.10
C SER A 183 8.43 -9.34 2.47
N GLY A 184 8.79 -8.33 1.68
CA GLY A 184 9.89 -7.42 1.98
C GLY A 184 9.85 -6.81 3.39
N PRO A 185 8.67 -6.36 3.89
CA PRO A 185 8.53 -5.88 5.26
C PRO A 185 8.62 -6.94 6.36
N LEU A 186 8.53 -8.25 6.10
CA LEU A 186 8.55 -9.27 7.16
C LEU A 186 9.97 -9.45 7.75
N ALA A 187 10.08 -9.61 9.07
CA ALA A 187 11.37 -9.61 9.77
C ALA A 187 12.36 -10.63 9.22
N PHE A 188 11.92 -11.88 9.02
CA PHE A 188 12.74 -12.96 8.50
C PHE A 188 13.21 -12.78 7.04
N CYS A 189 12.66 -11.80 6.31
CA CYS A 189 13.15 -11.41 4.98
C CYS A 189 14.24 -10.31 5.05
N ASN A 190 14.55 -9.79 6.23
CA ASN A 190 15.53 -8.74 6.45
C ASN A 190 16.85 -9.30 7.01
N ARG A 191 17.95 -8.59 6.74
CA ARG A 191 19.32 -8.97 7.13
C ARG A 191 19.61 -8.53 8.56
N VAL A 192 20.28 -9.37 9.33
CA VAL A 192 20.86 -9.00 10.64
C VAL A 192 21.98 -7.98 10.42
N GLY A 193 22.02 -6.96 11.28
CA GLY A 193 22.93 -5.83 11.29
C GLY A 193 22.19 -4.51 11.03
N GLY A 194 22.96 -3.45 10.80
CA GLY A 194 22.45 -2.09 10.73
C GLY A 194 22.23 -1.50 12.12
N GLY A 195 21.31 -0.53 12.22
CA GLY A 195 21.07 0.20 13.45
C GLY A 195 20.12 1.39 13.31
N LEU A 196 19.79 1.97 14.47
CA LEU A 196 19.05 3.23 14.59
C LEU A 196 20.06 4.36 14.78
N TYR A 197 20.18 5.23 13.77
CA TYR A 197 21.26 6.22 13.69
C TYR A 197 20.72 7.64 13.59
N MET A 198 21.52 8.59 14.03
CA MET A 198 21.38 9.99 13.64
C MET A 198 22.66 10.47 12.97
N VAL A 199 22.53 11.27 11.93
CA VAL A 199 23.62 12.10 11.43
C VAL A 199 23.46 13.49 12.03
N LYS A 200 24.54 14.05 12.58
CA LYS A 200 24.60 15.38 13.16
C LYS A 200 25.60 16.24 12.40
N ASN A 201 25.39 17.56 12.37
CA ASN A 201 26.31 18.53 11.76
C ASN A 201 26.62 18.24 10.28
N PHE A 202 25.65 17.66 9.55
CA PHE A 202 25.83 17.16 8.17
C PHE A 202 26.18 18.24 7.13
N LYS A 203 26.09 19.52 7.49
CA LYS A 203 26.49 20.66 6.66
C LYS A 203 27.99 20.98 6.73
N THR A 204 28.65 20.60 7.82
CA THR A 204 30.04 20.98 8.12
C THR A 204 30.86 19.74 8.48
N ASP A 205 30.89 19.36 9.75
CA ASP A 205 31.66 18.24 10.29
C ASP A 205 30.73 17.11 10.74
N LEU A 206 30.42 16.25 9.79
CA LEU A 206 29.41 15.20 9.93
C LEU A 206 29.80 14.19 11.02
N GLU A 207 28.90 13.98 11.98
CA GLU A 207 29.03 12.99 13.05
C GLU A 207 27.90 11.94 12.94
N ILE A 208 28.24 10.64 13.04
CA ILE A 208 27.27 9.55 13.14
C ILE A 208 27.08 9.14 14.60
N ILE A 209 25.84 9.16 15.05
CA ILE A 209 25.41 8.79 16.38
C ILE A 209 24.60 7.51 16.28
N ASP A 210 25.08 6.43 16.91
CA ASP A 210 24.24 5.26 17.23
C ASP A 210 23.38 5.60 18.44
N VAL A 211 22.07 5.75 18.22
CA VAL A 211 21.09 6.16 19.24
C VAL A 211 21.06 5.16 20.40
N LEU A 212 21.31 3.89 20.11
CA LEU A 212 21.18 2.80 21.07
C LEU A 212 22.52 2.32 21.66
N LYS A 213 23.63 3.00 21.33
CA LYS A 213 24.99 2.60 21.74
C LYS A 213 25.11 2.26 23.23
N ASN A 214 24.48 3.08 24.07
CA ASN A 214 24.52 2.97 25.53
C ASN A 214 23.19 2.50 26.14
N SER A 215 22.18 2.21 25.32
CA SER A 215 20.85 1.85 25.78
C SER A 215 20.78 0.40 26.25
N ILE A 216 20.00 0.18 27.31
CA ILE A 216 19.63 -1.15 27.80
C ILE A 216 18.11 -1.18 27.85
N VAL A 217 17.50 -2.26 27.37
CA VAL A 217 16.04 -2.41 27.42
C VAL A 217 15.59 -2.50 28.87
N GLU A 218 14.69 -1.61 29.29
CA GLU A 218 14.23 -1.48 30.68
C GLU A 218 12.98 -2.33 30.98
N LYS A 219 12.15 -2.58 29.96
CA LYS A 219 10.87 -3.31 30.06
C LYS A 219 10.63 -4.19 28.83
N GLY A 220 9.97 -5.33 29.08
CA GLY A 220 9.49 -6.31 28.10
C GLY A 220 10.35 -7.57 28.04
N THR A 221 10.04 -8.47 27.12
CA THR A 221 10.78 -9.74 26.88
C THR A 221 12.29 -9.55 26.80
N TYR A 222 12.76 -8.47 26.16
CA TYR A 222 14.18 -8.19 25.97
C TYR A 222 14.83 -7.39 27.11
N LYS A 223 14.19 -7.25 28.29
CA LYS A 223 14.75 -6.51 29.42
C LYS A 223 16.20 -6.93 29.74
N GLY A 224 17.07 -5.95 29.92
CA GLY A 224 18.50 -6.15 30.17
C GLY A 224 19.37 -6.29 28.92
N TRP A 225 18.77 -6.34 27.72
CA TRP A 225 19.51 -6.49 26.47
C TRP A 225 20.02 -5.14 25.96
N LYS A 226 21.20 -5.18 25.32
CA LYS A 226 21.70 -4.13 24.43
C LYS A 226 21.37 -4.50 22.99
N LEU A 227 20.63 -3.64 22.29
CA LEU A 227 20.19 -3.87 20.90
C LEU A 227 21.20 -3.39 19.85
N SER A 228 21.98 -2.35 20.14
CA SER A 228 23.00 -1.81 19.22
C SER A 228 23.93 -2.93 18.71
N GLY A 229 24.13 -2.96 17.38
CA GLY A 229 24.93 -3.97 16.68
C GLY A 229 24.34 -5.39 16.65
N LYS A 230 23.07 -5.56 17.04
CA LYS A 230 22.39 -6.86 17.05
C LYS A 230 21.04 -6.78 16.36
N GLY A 231 20.62 -7.91 15.80
CA GLY A 231 19.33 -8.06 15.15
C GLY A 231 19.17 -7.17 13.94
N SER A 232 17.93 -6.88 13.57
CA SER A 232 17.54 -6.05 12.45
C SER A 232 16.69 -4.88 12.95
N PHE A 233 16.69 -3.78 12.20
CA PHE A 233 15.96 -2.55 12.52
C PHE A 233 15.03 -2.16 11.38
N TYR A 234 13.86 -1.60 11.70
CA TYR A 234 12.83 -1.23 10.73
C TYR A 234 11.96 -0.06 11.23
N SER A 235 11.55 0.83 10.33
CA SER A 235 10.54 1.89 10.51
C SER A 235 10.67 2.77 11.75
N PRO A 236 11.62 3.72 11.77
CA PRO A 236 11.67 4.73 12.79
C PRO A 236 10.53 5.75 12.62
N GLU A 237 10.02 6.30 13.71
CA GLU A 237 9.13 7.46 13.73
C GLU A 237 9.51 8.38 14.89
N LEU A 238 9.46 9.70 14.66
CA LEU A 238 9.71 10.71 15.68
C LEU A 238 8.42 11.37 16.17
N SER A 239 8.27 11.52 17.49
CA SER A 239 7.16 12.24 18.11
C SER A 239 7.10 13.70 17.68
N TYR A 240 5.91 14.32 17.75
CA TYR A 240 5.72 15.70 17.30
C TYR A 240 6.57 16.73 18.06
N ASP A 241 6.94 16.46 19.31
CA ASP A 241 7.82 17.30 20.11
C ASP A 241 9.32 17.08 19.82
N GLY A 242 9.66 16.11 18.98
CA GLY A 242 11.03 15.81 18.56
C GLY A 242 11.86 15.05 19.60
N LYS A 243 11.23 14.41 20.60
CA LYS A 243 11.95 13.82 21.76
C LYS A 243 11.91 12.31 21.84
N THR A 244 10.89 11.67 21.30
CA THR A 244 10.66 10.23 21.44
C THR A 244 10.68 9.58 20.08
N ILE A 245 11.39 8.47 19.98
CA ILE A 245 11.51 7.63 18.79
C ILE A 245 10.74 6.34 19.03
N LEU A 246 9.90 5.96 18.06
CA LEU A 246 9.44 4.60 17.88
C LEU A 246 10.29 3.93 16.82
N PHE A 247 10.55 2.65 16.96
CA PHE A 247 11.19 1.83 15.93
C PHE A 247 10.80 0.37 16.13
N SER A 248 10.98 -0.43 15.08
CA SER A 248 10.74 -1.88 15.13
C SER A 248 12.08 -2.60 15.13
N TRP A 249 12.21 -3.64 15.95
CA TRP A 249 13.42 -4.44 16.06
C TRP A 249 13.08 -5.92 16.15
N SER A 250 13.91 -6.74 15.53
CA SER A 250 13.82 -8.19 15.57
C SER A 250 15.21 -8.76 15.86
N GLU A 251 15.30 -9.77 16.72
CA GLU A 251 16.57 -10.46 16.97
C GLU A 251 17.09 -11.13 15.70
N ASN A 252 16.20 -11.74 14.92
CA ASN A 252 16.39 -12.28 13.59
C ASN A 252 17.61 -13.21 13.45
N ARG A 253 18.00 -13.89 14.54
CA ARG A 253 19.17 -14.78 14.62
C ARG A 253 18.87 -16.24 14.32
N VAL A 254 17.60 -16.63 14.34
CA VAL A 254 17.17 -18.03 14.24
C VAL A 254 16.64 -18.28 12.82
N GLY A 255 16.95 -19.41 12.18
CA GLY A 255 16.18 -19.89 11.01
C GLY A 255 16.90 -20.04 9.67
N ARG A 256 18.12 -19.53 9.46
CA ARG A 256 18.90 -19.85 8.23
C ARG A 256 19.49 -21.26 8.21
N GLU A 257 19.75 -21.85 9.38
CA GLU A 257 20.31 -23.20 9.51
C GLU A 257 19.25 -24.33 9.44
N ARG A 258 17.96 -24.00 9.32
CA ARG A 258 16.92 -25.02 9.19
C ARG A 258 16.79 -25.48 7.74
N ALA A 259 17.20 -26.73 7.48
CA ALA A 259 16.86 -27.45 6.26
C ALA A 259 15.33 -27.56 6.14
N GLY A 260 14.71 -26.66 5.39
CA GLY A 260 13.24 -26.58 5.25
C GLY A 260 12.69 -25.29 5.84
N TRP A 261 12.74 -24.23 5.03
CA TRP A 261 12.13 -22.94 5.33
C TRP A 261 10.61 -23.08 5.51
N GLY A 262 10.06 -22.55 6.60
CA GLY A 262 8.62 -22.63 6.91
C GLY A 262 8.11 -23.99 7.42
N ALA A 263 8.96 -25.01 7.58
CA ALA A 263 8.51 -26.35 8.02
C ALA A 263 8.39 -26.52 9.54
N GLY A 264 7.86 -25.51 10.24
CA GLY A 264 7.40 -25.64 11.62
C GLY A 264 5.91 -25.96 11.62
N THR A 265 5.50 -27.14 12.08
CA THR A 265 4.09 -27.42 12.35
C THR A 265 3.61 -26.56 13.51
N VAL A 266 2.93 -25.44 13.23
CA VAL A 266 2.29 -24.59 14.23
C VAL A 266 0.97 -24.03 13.69
N GLY A 267 -0.15 -24.50 14.27
CA GLY A 267 -1.47 -23.88 14.32
C GLY A 267 -2.16 -23.39 13.03
N PRO A 268 -3.48 -23.07 13.08
CA PRO A 268 -4.20 -22.43 11.97
C PRO A 268 -3.85 -20.93 11.78
N ILE A 269 -2.99 -20.38 12.64
CA ILE A 269 -2.43 -19.03 12.60
C ILE A 269 -0.92 -19.22 12.76
N HIS A 270 -0.10 -18.81 11.78
CA HIS A 270 1.35 -18.93 11.93
C HIS A 270 1.85 -17.99 13.02
N GLU A 271 2.24 -18.58 14.13
CA GLU A 271 3.05 -17.94 15.15
C GLU A 271 4.51 -18.08 14.72
N TRP A 272 5.07 -17.00 14.19
CA TRP A 272 6.51 -16.93 13.95
C TRP A 272 7.24 -16.97 15.30
N PRO A 273 8.44 -17.58 15.40
CA PRO A 273 9.25 -17.48 16.61
C PRO A 273 9.38 -16.02 17.03
N PRO A 274 9.14 -15.64 18.30
CA PRO A 274 9.21 -14.26 18.75
C PRO A 274 10.55 -13.58 18.45
N GLU A 275 11.63 -14.34 18.29
CA GLU A 275 12.95 -13.86 17.91
C GLU A 275 13.03 -13.43 16.44
N ASN A 276 12.10 -13.86 15.59
CA ASN A 276 12.07 -13.62 14.14
C ASN A 276 10.87 -12.78 13.67
N VAL A 277 10.31 -11.99 14.57
CA VAL A 277 9.28 -10.99 14.25
C VAL A 277 9.72 -9.61 14.68
N TRP A 278 9.10 -8.59 14.10
CA TRP A 278 9.25 -7.22 14.57
C TRP A 278 8.50 -6.99 15.88
N HIS A 279 9.19 -6.40 16.86
CA HIS A 279 8.57 -5.79 18.04
C HIS A 279 8.77 -4.29 17.99
N ILE A 280 7.77 -3.54 18.46
CA ILE A 280 7.86 -2.08 18.54
C ILE A 280 8.54 -1.70 19.85
N PHE A 281 9.53 -0.80 19.75
CA PHE A 281 10.23 -0.20 20.86
C PHE A 281 10.03 1.31 20.88
N LYS A 282 10.19 1.89 22.07
CA LYS A 282 10.21 3.32 22.32
C LYS A 282 11.51 3.70 23.02
N VAL A 283 12.12 4.81 22.62
CA VAL A 283 13.34 5.37 23.23
C VAL A 283 13.34 6.90 23.12
N TYR A 284 14.04 7.60 24.00
CA TYR A 284 14.30 9.03 23.81
C TYR A 284 15.43 9.26 22.79
N VAL A 285 15.46 10.45 22.18
CA VAL A 285 16.50 10.85 21.19
C VAL A 285 17.93 10.82 21.74
N ASP A 286 18.11 10.81 23.06
CA ASP A 286 19.41 10.68 23.73
C ASP A 286 19.79 9.21 24.05
N GLY A 287 18.94 8.25 23.69
CA GLY A 287 19.14 6.82 23.93
C GLY A 287 18.61 6.32 25.28
N THR A 288 17.99 7.16 26.11
CA THR A 288 17.45 6.75 27.41
C THR A 288 16.03 6.19 27.32
N ALA A 289 15.58 5.49 28.37
CA ALA A 289 14.22 4.92 28.50
C ALA A 289 13.82 3.99 27.34
N LEU A 290 14.74 3.11 26.93
CA LEU A 290 14.46 2.10 25.92
C LEU A 290 13.49 1.05 26.48
N ILE A 291 12.27 1.01 25.97
CA ILE A 291 11.24 0.05 26.39
C ILE A 291 10.64 -0.67 25.18
N GLN A 292 10.36 -1.96 25.34
CA GLN A 292 9.55 -2.73 24.40
C GLN A 292 8.06 -2.45 24.65
N LEU A 293 7.31 -2.19 23.58
CA LEU A 293 5.87 -1.90 23.62
C LEU A 293 5.01 -3.10 23.20
N THR A 294 5.49 -3.92 22.29
CA THR A 294 4.77 -5.10 21.81
C THR A 294 5.56 -6.40 22.05
N GLU A 295 4.83 -7.49 22.26
CA GLU A 295 5.37 -8.82 22.53
C GLU A 295 4.57 -9.89 21.79
N GLY A 296 5.15 -11.08 21.67
CA GLY A 296 4.55 -12.30 21.10
C GLY A 296 4.89 -12.56 19.63
N PRO A 297 4.25 -13.56 19.00
CA PRO A 297 4.71 -14.12 17.72
C PRO A 297 4.19 -13.40 16.47
N TRP A 298 4.12 -12.06 16.49
CA TRP A 298 3.54 -11.24 15.41
C TRP A 298 4.54 -10.18 14.94
N ASN A 299 4.62 -9.93 13.63
CA ASN A 299 5.33 -8.76 13.13
C ASN A 299 4.51 -7.49 13.42
N ASP A 300 5.00 -6.68 14.37
CA ASP A 300 4.47 -5.35 14.68
C ASP A 300 5.45 -4.28 14.20
N PHE A 301 5.06 -3.46 13.20
CA PHE A 301 5.96 -2.51 12.53
C PHE A 301 5.23 -1.27 11.97
N ASP A 302 5.96 -0.36 11.30
CA ASP A 302 5.44 0.91 10.73
C ASP A 302 4.60 1.74 11.73
N ALA A 303 5.12 1.92 12.94
CA ALA A 303 4.40 2.67 13.97
C ALA A 303 4.41 4.18 13.69
N CYS A 304 3.26 4.85 13.85
CA CYS A 304 3.15 6.30 13.83
C CYS A 304 2.37 6.86 15.04
N PHE A 305 2.73 8.08 15.45
CA PHE A 305 2.03 8.79 16.52
C PHE A 305 0.78 9.47 15.99
N THR A 306 -0.36 9.26 16.64
CA THR A 306 -1.58 10.02 16.34
C THR A 306 -1.65 11.30 17.20
N PRO A 307 -2.36 12.35 16.75
CA PRO A 307 -2.43 13.60 17.52
C PRO A 307 -3.16 13.49 18.87
N ASP A 308 -3.98 12.46 19.09
CA ASP A 308 -4.62 12.17 20.38
C ASP A 308 -3.69 11.46 21.38
N GLY A 309 -2.47 11.09 20.96
CA GLY A 309 -1.46 10.45 21.83
C GLY A 309 -1.49 8.92 21.82
N ARG A 310 -2.31 8.29 20.97
CA ARG A 310 -2.19 6.86 20.67
C ARG A 310 -1.07 6.60 19.67
N ILE A 311 -0.79 5.32 19.45
CA ILE A 311 0.13 4.82 18.43
C ILE A 311 -0.68 3.95 17.48
N VAL A 312 -0.53 4.16 16.18
CA VAL A 312 -1.06 3.29 15.12
C VAL A 312 0.11 2.53 14.51
N PHE A 313 -0.07 1.26 14.19
CA PHE A 313 0.98 0.40 13.65
C PHE A 313 0.38 -0.73 12.81
N ILE A 314 1.22 -1.44 12.06
CA ILE A 314 0.85 -2.60 11.24
C ILE A 314 1.13 -3.88 12.02
N SER A 315 0.17 -4.82 11.97
CA SER A 315 0.30 -6.09 12.68
C SER A 315 -0.38 -7.25 11.98
N GLU A 316 0.21 -8.44 12.11
CA GLU A 316 -0.34 -9.74 11.70
C GLU A 316 -1.36 -10.31 12.71
N ARG A 317 -1.58 -9.66 13.87
CA ARG A 317 -2.42 -10.17 14.98
C ARG A 317 -3.85 -10.57 14.60
N ARG A 318 -4.41 -9.94 13.56
CA ARG A 318 -5.74 -10.30 13.07
C ARG A 318 -5.75 -11.69 12.40
N GLY A 319 -4.62 -12.10 11.82
CA GLY A 319 -4.47 -13.33 11.08
C GLY A 319 -4.98 -13.27 9.65
N GLY A 320 -4.96 -14.44 9.02
CA GLY A 320 -5.27 -14.62 7.60
C GLY A 320 -4.02 -14.61 6.71
N TYR A 321 -4.23 -14.93 5.43
CA TYR A 321 -3.16 -15.19 4.46
C TYR A 321 -3.35 -14.44 3.17
N ILE A 322 -2.24 -14.16 2.50
CA ILE A 322 -2.28 -13.54 1.18
C ILE A 322 -2.84 -14.52 0.15
N ARG A 323 -3.72 -14.05 -0.75
CA ARG A 323 -4.37 -14.92 -1.73
C ARG A 323 -3.46 -15.38 -2.86
N CYS A 324 -2.50 -14.58 -3.31
CA CYS A 324 -1.73 -14.86 -4.54
C CYS A 324 -0.56 -15.84 -4.37
N PHE A 325 -0.16 -16.18 -3.13
CA PHE A 325 1.07 -16.95 -2.86
C PHE A 325 0.94 -18.43 -3.22
N ARG A 326 1.90 -18.95 -3.99
CA ARG A 326 1.91 -20.35 -4.42
C ARG A 326 2.82 -21.18 -3.52
N LYS A 327 2.50 -22.47 -3.37
CA LYS A 327 3.35 -23.44 -2.65
C LYS A 327 4.79 -23.49 -3.19
N THR A 328 4.98 -23.22 -4.50
CA THR A 328 6.29 -23.19 -5.15
C THR A 328 7.19 -22.04 -4.68
N LEU A 329 6.66 -21.08 -3.93
CA LEU A 329 7.44 -19.98 -3.35
C LEU A 329 7.94 -20.30 -1.92
N PHE A 330 7.62 -21.50 -1.39
CA PHE A 330 8.07 -22.00 -0.08
C PHE A 330 7.86 -21.00 1.08
N MET A 331 6.81 -20.18 0.98
CA MET A 331 6.47 -19.15 1.95
C MET A 331 4.97 -19.15 2.20
N GLU A 332 4.61 -18.92 3.46
CA GLU A 332 3.23 -18.89 3.95
C GLU A 332 2.93 -17.50 4.55
N PRO A 333 3.00 -16.42 3.74
CA PRO A 333 2.96 -15.07 4.28
C PRO A 333 1.55 -14.72 4.74
N THR A 334 1.47 -14.17 5.94
CA THR A 334 0.20 -13.74 6.55
C THR A 334 -0.20 -12.35 6.06
N ASN A 335 -1.46 -11.98 6.27
CA ASN A 335 -1.93 -10.61 6.06
C ASN A 335 -1.62 -9.76 7.30
N TYR A 336 -1.39 -8.47 7.07
CA TYR A 336 -1.14 -7.51 8.14
C TYR A 336 -1.94 -6.23 7.91
N VAL A 337 -2.56 -5.71 8.98
CA VAL A 337 -3.49 -4.57 8.93
C VAL A 337 -3.23 -3.60 10.08
N MET A 338 -3.82 -2.41 10.00
CA MET A 338 -3.65 -1.39 11.02
C MET A 338 -4.26 -1.79 12.37
N HIS A 339 -3.48 -1.59 13.42
CA HIS A 339 -3.84 -1.70 14.84
C HIS A 339 -3.51 -0.40 15.57
N SER A 340 -4.12 -0.19 16.73
CA SER A 340 -3.82 0.93 17.61
C SER A 340 -3.54 0.47 19.03
N MET A 341 -2.65 1.18 19.73
CA MET A 341 -2.36 1.01 21.15
C MET A 341 -2.22 2.35 21.87
N LYS A 342 -2.27 2.32 23.20
CA LYS A 342 -1.86 3.46 24.04
C LYS A 342 -0.33 3.64 24.01
N ALA A 343 0.12 4.83 24.40
CA ALA A 343 1.55 5.18 24.42
C ALA A 343 2.46 4.30 25.33
N ASP A 344 1.85 3.47 26.18
CA ASP A 344 2.51 2.52 27.08
C ASP A 344 2.53 1.07 26.56
N GLY A 345 1.98 0.83 25.37
CA GLY A 345 1.86 -0.50 24.75
C GLY A 345 0.57 -1.26 25.12
N SER A 346 -0.26 -0.72 26.01
CA SER A 346 -1.52 -1.36 26.39
C SER A 346 -2.64 -1.09 25.39
N ASP A 347 -3.76 -1.81 25.51
CA ASP A 347 -4.99 -1.55 24.74
C ASP A 347 -4.79 -1.69 23.22
N ILE A 348 -4.05 -2.73 22.81
CA ILE A 348 -3.88 -3.12 21.40
C ILE A 348 -5.24 -3.59 20.86
N THR A 349 -5.71 -2.96 19.79
CA THR A 349 -6.94 -3.34 19.07
C THR A 349 -6.75 -3.18 17.57
N PRO A 350 -7.34 -4.05 16.73
CA PRO A 350 -7.43 -3.76 15.30
C PRO A 350 -8.23 -2.48 15.09
N ILE A 351 -7.78 -1.64 14.17
CA ILE A 351 -8.53 -0.48 13.65
C ILE A 351 -8.81 -0.65 12.14
N SER A 352 -8.47 -1.80 11.58
CA SER A 352 -8.83 -2.19 10.23
C SER A 352 -9.23 -3.65 10.20
N TYR A 353 -10.33 -3.91 9.51
CA TYR A 353 -10.81 -5.25 9.22
C TYR A 353 -10.75 -5.55 7.72
N PHE A 354 -9.81 -4.96 6.97
CA PHE A 354 -9.66 -5.24 5.54
C PHE A 354 -9.02 -6.62 5.26
N GLU A 355 -9.54 -7.40 4.30
CA GLU A 355 -9.16 -8.81 4.16
C GLU A 355 -7.73 -9.07 3.65
N ALA A 356 -7.11 -8.08 3.00
CA ALA A 356 -5.72 -8.13 2.52
C ALA A 356 -4.85 -7.08 3.25
N SER A 357 -3.57 -6.98 2.88
CA SER A 357 -2.61 -6.19 3.64
C SER A 357 -2.70 -4.67 3.44
N GLU A 358 -2.29 -3.95 4.49
CA GLU A 358 -2.10 -2.50 4.57
C GLU A 358 -0.71 -2.19 5.13
N TRP A 359 -0.08 -1.08 4.75
CA TRP A 359 1.25 -0.76 5.28
C TRP A 359 1.61 0.73 5.23
N ALA A 360 2.70 1.07 5.92
CA ALA A 360 3.28 2.41 6.02
C ALA A 360 2.30 3.55 6.37
N PRO A 361 1.48 3.43 7.43
CA PRO A 361 0.61 4.51 7.86
C PRO A 361 1.41 5.73 8.33
N SER A 362 0.93 6.92 7.98
CA SER A 362 1.37 8.18 8.57
C SER A 362 0.19 9.11 8.79
N VAL A 363 0.40 10.22 9.50
CA VAL A 363 -0.65 11.22 9.77
C VAL A 363 -0.45 12.43 8.87
N ASP A 364 -1.52 12.88 8.21
CA ASP A 364 -1.49 14.05 7.35
C ASP A 364 -1.65 15.38 8.10
N ASN A 365 -1.69 16.49 7.34
CA ASN A 365 -1.77 17.84 7.89
C ASN A 365 -3.11 18.13 8.62
N ASP A 366 -4.14 17.33 8.37
CA ASP A 366 -5.48 17.46 8.95
C ASP A 366 -5.74 16.46 10.09
N GLY A 367 -4.75 15.61 10.40
CA GLY A 367 -4.85 14.62 11.47
C GLY A 367 -5.49 13.31 11.03
N MET A 368 -5.71 13.09 9.74
CA MET A 368 -6.17 11.82 9.17
C MET A 368 -5.00 10.85 9.03
N LEU A 369 -5.29 9.54 9.04
CA LEU A 369 -4.32 8.53 8.64
C LEU A 369 -4.28 8.44 7.12
N ILE A 370 -3.08 8.36 6.56
CA ILE A 370 -2.80 8.06 5.16
C ILE A 370 -1.93 6.81 5.08
N TYR A 371 -2.23 5.90 4.16
CA TYR A 371 -1.58 4.59 4.12
C TYR A 371 -1.74 3.93 2.75
N SER A 372 -1.00 2.84 2.54
CA SER A 372 -1.17 1.95 1.39
C SER A 372 -2.08 0.79 1.77
N ARG A 373 -3.03 0.46 0.90
CA ARG A 373 -3.85 -0.77 1.02
C ARG A 373 -3.86 -1.48 -0.32
N TRP A 374 -3.80 -2.81 -0.25
CA TRP A 374 -3.89 -3.66 -1.43
C TRP A 374 -5.30 -4.20 -1.64
N ASP A 375 -6.10 -3.48 -2.43
CA ASP A 375 -7.50 -3.80 -2.63
C ASP A 375 -7.75 -4.40 -4.03
N TYR A 376 -7.87 -5.73 -4.07
CA TYR A 376 -8.14 -6.51 -5.30
C TYR A 376 -9.33 -7.46 -5.14
N ILE A 377 -10.30 -7.10 -4.29
CA ILE A 377 -11.53 -7.87 -4.11
C ILE A 377 -12.29 -7.94 -5.43
N ASP A 378 -12.46 -9.15 -5.95
CA ASP A 378 -13.05 -9.45 -7.26
C ASP A 378 -12.40 -8.61 -8.38
N ARG A 379 -11.10 -8.29 -8.31
CA ARG A 379 -10.35 -7.46 -9.28
C ARG A 379 -8.93 -7.99 -9.49
N GLU A 380 -8.23 -7.47 -10.49
CA GLU A 380 -6.85 -7.83 -10.79
C GLU A 380 -5.88 -7.39 -9.68
N ASN A 381 -4.91 -8.26 -9.36
CA ASN A 381 -4.10 -8.18 -8.15
C ASN A 381 -2.81 -7.35 -8.29
N GLY A 382 -2.43 -6.92 -9.50
CA GLY A 382 -1.22 -6.11 -9.73
C GLY A 382 -1.40 -4.61 -9.45
N LEU A 383 -2.61 -4.06 -9.60
CA LEU A 383 -2.83 -2.60 -9.63
C LEU A 383 -3.56 -2.01 -8.40
N GLY A 384 -3.92 -2.83 -7.41
CA GLY A 384 -4.73 -2.42 -6.26
C GLY A 384 -3.98 -1.81 -5.06
N SER A 385 -2.64 -1.69 -5.11
CA SER A 385 -1.81 -1.19 -3.99
C SER A 385 -1.63 0.32 -4.04
N LYS A 386 -2.61 1.08 -3.53
CA LYS A 386 -2.74 2.54 -3.75
C LYS A 386 -2.95 3.34 -2.47
N PHE A 387 -3.08 4.66 -2.61
CA PHE A 387 -3.34 5.62 -1.54
C PHE A 387 -4.73 5.47 -0.91
N TRP A 388 -4.77 5.38 0.41
CA TRP A 388 -5.98 5.38 1.22
C TRP A 388 -5.88 6.37 2.38
N THR A 389 -7.04 6.82 2.84
CA THR A 389 -7.19 7.67 4.03
C THR A 389 -8.25 7.11 4.96
N CYS A 390 -8.09 7.29 6.26
CA CYS A 390 -9.15 7.03 7.25
C CYS A 390 -8.97 7.94 8.47
N TYR A 391 -9.94 7.94 9.37
CA TYR A 391 -9.78 8.63 10.65
C TYR A 391 -8.78 7.86 11.55
N PRO A 392 -8.16 8.52 12.55
CA PRO A 392 -7.22 7.88 13.48
C PRO A 392 -7.73 6.63 14.21
N ASP A 393 -9.05 6.49 14.33
CA ASP A 393 -9.73 5.36 14.95
C ASP A 393 -10.21 4.30 13.94
N GLY A 394 -9.74 4.36 12.69
CA GLY A 394 -9.96 3.33 11.66
C GLY A 394 -11.22 3.52 10.81
N ARG A 395 -12.19 4.30 11.30
CA ARG A 395 -13.49 4.49 10.65
C ARG A 395 -13.37 5.16 9.28
N ASN A 396 -14.36 4.91 8.43
CA ASN A 396 -14.54 5.54 7.12
C ASN A 396 -13.29 5.53 6.19
N PRO A 397 -12.70 4.37 5.88
CA PRO A 397 -11.60 4.28 4.92
C PRO A 397 -12.04 4.69 3.51
N ARG A 398 -11.24 5.52 2.82
CA ARG A 398 -11.53 6.08 1.50
C ARG A 398 -10.32 6.02 0.57
N ALA A 399 -10.55 5.57 -0.66
CA ALA A 399 -9.57 5.59 -1.75
C ALA A 399 -9.77 6.80 -2.66
N SER A 400 -9.01 7.88 -2.49
CA SER A 400 -9.15 9.10 -3.31
C SER A 400 -8.32 9.09 -4.59
N HIS A 401 -7.44 8.10 -4.75
CA HIS A 401 -6.52 7.99 -5.88
C HIS A 401 -6.37 6.53 -6.34
N GLY A 402 -6.49 6.30 -7.65
CA GLY A 402 -5.86 5.16 -8.33
C GLY A 402 -6.38 3.76 -8.10
N ASN A 403 -7.28 3.58 -7.15
CA ASN A 403 -7.80 2.26 -6.78
C ASN A 403 -8.73 1.62 -7.83
N TYR A 404 -9.11 2.36 -8.89
CA TYR A 404 -10.01 1.91 -9.95
C TYR A 404 -9.45 2.25 -11.34
N PRO A 405 -8.38 1.59 -11.83
CA PRO A 405 -7.89 1.83 -13.18
C PRO A 405 -8.98 1.55 -14.23
N HIS A 406 -9.14 2.48 -15.18
CA HIS A 406 -10.10 2.46 -16.30
C HIS A 406 -9.44 1.92 -17.60
N PRO A 407 -10.15 1.16 -18.45
CA PRO A 407 -10.22 -0.29 -18.38
C PRO A 407 -9.08 -1.00 -19.15
N TYR A 408 -8.68 -2.21 -18.73
CA TYR A 408 -7.89 -3.11 -19.60
C TYR A 408 -8.78 -3.91 -20.57
N SER A 409 -9.53 -3.19 -21.40
CA SER A 409 -10.64 -3.65 -22.25
C SER A 409 -11.89 -3.94 -21.45
N VAL A 410 -12.97 -3.15 -21.68
CA VAL A 410 -14.36 -3.64 -21.89
C VAL A 410 -15.54 -2.73 -21.44
N GLN A 411 -16.27 -2.23 -22.44
CA GLN A 411 -17.74 -2.36 -22.53
C GLN A 411 -18.05 -2.53 -24.04
N PRO A 412 -19.16 -3.17 -24.45
CA PRO A 412 -19.52 -3.25 -25.87
C PRO A 412 -19.67 -1.87 -26.54
N GLU A 413 -19.96 -0.83 -25.73
CA GLU A 413 -20.29 0.52 -26.19
C GLU A 413 -19.28 1.60 -25.73
N TYR A 414 -18.21 1.22 -25.02
CA TYR A 414 -17.25 2.18 -24.48
C TYR A 414 -16.25 2.62 -25.54
N ASN A 415 -16.37 3.88 -25.96
CA ASN A 415 -15.46 4.57 -26.90
C ASN A 415 -14.28 5.29 -26.22
N GLY A 416 -14.07 5.10 -24.90
CA GLY A 416 -12.92 5.67 -24.19
C GLY A 416 -11.61 4.92 -24.46
N PRO A 417 -10.50 5.30 -23.78
CA PRO A 417 -9.18 4.71 -24.03
C PRO A 417 -9.23 3.19 -23.93
N LYS A 418 -8.85 2.52 -25.04
CA LYS A 418 -8.86 1.05 -25.18
C LYS A 418 -7.58 0.40 -24.61
N GLU A 419 -6.53 1.20 -24.44
CA GLU A 419 -5.34 0.85 -23.66
C GLU A 419 -5.54 1.32 -22.22
N GLY A 420 -5.30 0.43 -21.24
CA GLY A 420 -5.64 0.73 -19.86
C GLY A 420 -4.91 1.95 -19.31
N THR A 421 -5.65 2.74 -18.55
CA THR A 421 -5.33 4.11 -18.17
C THR A 421 -4.10 4.25 -17.26
N ARG A 422 -3.55 3.14 -16.76
CA ARG A 422 -2.38 3.14 -15.86
C ARG A 422 -1.29 2.14 -16.21
N ASN A 423 -1.16 1.74 -17.49
CA ASN A 423 -0.09 0.81 -17.91
C ASN A 423 1.30 1.34 -17.56
N LYS A 424 1.41 2.66 -17.50
CA LYS A 424 2.64 3.39 -17.20
C LYS A 424 2.72 3.88 -15.76
N GLY A 425 1.83 3.47 -14.85
CA GLY A 425 1.86 3.88 -13.44
C GLY A 425 2.51 2.88 -12.53
N ALA A 426 2.98 3.32 -11.36
CA ALA A 426 3.52 2.43 -10.34
C ALA A 426 2.58 1.23 -10.11
N CYS A 427 3.11 0.01 -10.05
CA CYS A 427 2.30 -1.14 -9.62
C CYS A 427 1.79 -0.89 -8.20
N SER A 428 2.69 -0.41 -7.33
CA SER A 428 2.41 -0.13 -5.94
C SER A 428 2.92 1.23 -5.50
N GLU A 429 2.16 1.91 -4.66
CA GLU A 429 2.49 3.23 -4.12
C GLU A 429 2.58 3.13 -2.61
N VAL A 430 3.72 3.53 -2.04
CA VAL A 430 4.05 3.30 -0.62
C VAL A 430 4.76 4.49 0.00
N HIS A 431 4.88 4.49 1.34
CA HIS A 431 5.54 5.53 2.13
C HIS A 431 4.95 6.94 1.94
N PHE A 432 3.62 7.04 1.90
CA PHE A 432 2.94 8.33 1.78
C PHE A 432 3.27 9.24 2.96
N ARG A 433 3.66 10.48 2.66
CA ARG A 433 3.84 11.56 3.66
C ARG A 433 3.18 12.85 3.14
N ALA A 434 2.48 13.55 4.03
CA ALA A 434 1.97 14.88 3.73
C ALA A 434 3.13 15.89 3.64
N ILE A 435 3.05 16.80 2.67
CA ILE A 435 4.06 17.85 2.50
C ILE A 435 3.72 19.02 3.43
N PRO A 436 4.69 19.54 4.22
CA PRO A 436 4.45 20.69 5.08
C PRO A 436 3.90 21.89 4.30
N ASN A 437 2.87 22.55 4.84
CA ASN A 437 2.23 23.74 4.24
C ASN A 437 1.70 23.51 2.81
N SER A 438 1.35 22.28 2.47
CA SER A 438 0.80 21.89 1.18
C SER A 438 -0.36 20.90 1.37
N SER A 439 -1.21 20.81 0.36
CA SER A 439 -2.28 19.80 0.24
C SER A 439 -1.84 18.56 -0.56
N LYS A 440 -0.56 18.48 -0.93
CA LYS A 440 0.01 17.37 -1.70
C LYS A 440 0.67 16.35 -0.77
N TYR A 441 0.80 15.15 -1.30
CA TYR A 441 1.53 14.05 -0.68
C TYR A 441 2.73 13.67 -1.55
N ILE A 442 3.77 13.12 -0.93
CA ILE A 442 4.86 12.43 -1.63
C ILE A 442 4.76 10.94 -1.37
N PHE A 443 5.18 10.12 -2.34
CA PHE A 443 5.24 8.66 -2.22
C PHE A 443 6.41 8.05 -3.01
N THR A 444 6.72 6.79 -2.71
CA THR A 444 7.63 5.93 -3.50
C THR A 444 6.80 4.99 -4.38
N GLY A 445 7.05 4.99 -5.69
CA GLY A 445 6.46 4.02 -6.62
C GLY A 445 7.33 2.76 -6.69
N VAL A 446 6.81 1.61 -6.27
CA VAL A 446 7.58 0.37 -6.07
C VAL A 446 7.03 -0.77 -6.94
N PRO A 447 7.83 -1.82 -7.24
CA PRO A 447 7.35 -2.96 -8.02
C PRO A 447 6.34 -3.80 -7.23
N HIS A 448 5.54 -4.59 -7.92
CA HIS A 448 4.77 -5.68 -7.30
C HIS A 448 5.72 -6.79 -6.82
N HIS A 449 6.64 -7.22 -7.67
CA HIS A 449 7.68 -8.21 -7.37
C HIS A 449 9.03 -7.52 -7.13
N GLY A 450 9.22 -7.00 -5.92
CA GLY A 450 10.54 -6.57 -5.47
C GLY A 450 10.53 -5.79 -4.18
N ALA A 451 11.69 -5.22 -3.86
CA ALA A 451 11.85 -4.39 -2.67
C ALA A 451 11.08 -3.06 -2.80
N SER A 452 10.71 -2.48 -1.66
CA SER A 452 9.97 -1.21 -1.56
C SER A 452 10.83 0.03 -1.89
N PHE A 453 11.45 0.02 -3.06
CA PHE A 453 12.29 1.08 -3.60
C PHE A 453 11.87 1.38 -5.05
N GLY A 454 12.01 2.63 -5.46
CA GLY A 454 11.65 3.09 -6.79
C GLY A 454 11.46 4.60 -6.85
N PRO A 455 11.07 5.17 -8.00
CA PRO A 455 11.01 6.62 -8.19
C PRO A 455 10.08 7.33 -7.19
N LEU A 456 10.39 8.59 -6.92
CA LEU A 456 9.60 9.45 -6.05
C LEU A 456 8.66 10.32 -6.87
N ALA A 457 7.44 10.50 -6.38
CA ALA A 457 6.43 11.30 -7.04
C ALA A 457 5.51 12.02 -6.05
N LEU A 458 4.94 13.12 -6.52
CA LEU A 458 3.91 13.89 -5.85
C LEU A 458 2.52 13.40 -6.25
N LEU A 459 1.59 13.45 -5.30
CA LEU A 459 0.17 13.19 -5.47
C LEU A 459 -0.62 14.43 -5.04
N ASP A 460 -1.44 14.97 -5.96
CA ASP A 460 -2.39 16.04 -5.67
C ASP A 460 -3.84 15.53 -5.82
N ILE A 461 -4.46 15.22 -4.69
CA ILE A 461 -5.84 14.71 -4.64
C ILE A 461 -6.89 15.79 -4.89
N ARG A 462 -6.51 17.07 -5.07
CA ARG A 462 -7.41 18.17 -5.50
C ARG A 462 -7.60 18.21 -7.01
N ILE A 463 -6.83 17.43 -7.74
CA ILE A 463 -7.05 17.16 -9.16
C ILE A 463 -7.96 15.94 -9.26
N ARG A 464 -8.96 15.98 -10.13
CA ARG A 464 -9.82 14.82 -10.41
C ARG A 464 -9.01 13.67 -11.01
N ASP A 465 -9.21 12.45 -10.52
CA ASP A 465 -8.58 11.25 -11.10
C ASP A 465 -9.27 10.89 -12.44
N GLU A 466 -8.62 11.19 -13.55
CA GLU A 466 -9.11 10.86 -14.90
C GLU A 466 -8.62 9.46 -15.35
N GLY A 467 -8.06 8.68 -14.43
CA GLY A 467 -7.44 7.39 -14.71
C GLY A 467 -6.04 7.51 -15.32
N THR A 468 -5.65 8.63 -15.93
CA THR A 468 -4.41 8.82 -16.69
C THR A 468 -3.17 9.14 -15.86
N MET A 469 -3.19 8.83 -14.56
CA MET A 469 -2.22 9.30 -13.55
C MET A 469 -2.11 10.82 -13.48
N ASN A 470 -3.16 11.55 -13.84
CA ASN A 470 -3.10 13.00 -13.94
C ASN A 470 -2.94 13.74 -12.59
N GLN A 471 -3.15 13.03 -11.48
CA GLN A 471 -2.88 13.51 -10.13
C GLN A 471 -1.40 13.38 -9.72
N ILE A 472 -0.58 12.68 -10.52
CA ILE A 472 0.81 12.35 -10.19
C ILE A 472 1.80 13.24 -10.96
N GLN A 473 2.86 13.67 -10.26
CA GLN A 473 4.05 14.27 -10.88
C GLN A 473 5.33 13.58 -10.39
N VAL A 474 6.13 13.01 -11.29
CA VAL A 474 7.38 12.30 -10.98
C VAL A 474 8.51 13.30 -10.71
N ILE A 475 9.18 13.17 -9.58
CA ILE A 475 10.33 14.00 -9.18
C ILE A 475 11.62 13.46 -9.80
N THR A 476 11.79 12.13 -9.75
CA THR A 476 13.04 11.45 -10.14
C THR A 476 12.97 10.98 -11.59
N ALA A 477 13.17 11.90 -12.54
CA ALA A 477 13.06 11.59 -13.97
C ALA A 477 14.04 10.53 -14.50
N ASP A 478 15.14 10.29 -13.76
CA ASP A 478 16.19 9.31 -14.08
C ASP A 478 15.85 7.87 -13.68
N GLN A 479 14.64 7.63 -13.15
CA GLN A 479 14.09 6.30 -12.92
C GLN A 479 12.59 6.26 -13.25
N LYS A 480 12.19 5.27 -14.03
CA LYS A 480 10.82 4.95 -14.40
C LYS A 480 10.17 4.10 -13.30
N PHE A 481 8.84 4.03 -13.32
CA PHE A 481 8.12 3.13 -12.44
C PHE A 481 8.47 1.67 -12.77
N PRO A 482 8.99 0.90 -11.80
CA PRO A 482 9.39 -0.48 -12.03
C PRO A 482 8.20 -1.36 -12.43
N GLU A 483 8.48 -2.41 -13.24
CA GLU A 483 7.55 -3.36 -13.88
C GLU A 483 6.57 -2.78 -14.90
N SER A 484 6.02 -1.60 -14.64
CA SER A 484 5.02 -0.92 -15.49
C SER A 484 5.67 -0.16 -16.65
N GLN A 485 6.81 0.47 -16.42
CA GLN A 485 7.51 1.29 -17.41
C GLN A 485 8.91 0.76 -17.77
N THR A 486 9.34 -0.36 -17.16
CA THR A 486 10.66 -0.95 -17.36
C THR A 486 10.61 -2.04 -18.42
N ARG A 487 11.02 -1.68 -19.65
CA ARG A 487 11.31 -2.55 -20.82
C ARG A 487 11.90 -1.74 -21.98
N GLU A 488 11.70 -0.40 -21.97
CA GLU A 488 12.35 0.58 -22.86
C GLU A 488 12.59 1.92 -22.12
N GLY A 489 13.81 2.45 -22.00
CA GLY A 489 14.06 3.76 -21.33
C GLY A 489 15.53 4.09 -21.00
N ILE A 490 15.85 5.27 -20.41
CA ILE A 490 17.22 5.78 -20.08
C ILE A 490 17.92 5.04 -18.91
N GLU A 491 17.24 4.13 -18.23
CA GLU A 491 17.80 3.46 -17.05
C GLU A 491 19.05 2.64 -17.38
N THR A 492 20.07 2.74 -16.53
CA THR A 492 21.36 2.09 -16.76
C THR A 492 21.41 0.64 -16.27
N ASP A 493 20.49 0.26 -15.38
CA ASP A 493 20.19 -1.11 -14.95
C ASP A 493 18.81 -1.09 -14.27
N ASP A 494 17.80 -1.74 -14.85
CA ASP A 494 16.43 -1.81 -14.33
C ASP A 494 16.33 -2.63 -13.02
N ARG A 495 17.37 -3.40 -12.69
CA ARG A 495 17.47 -4.12 -11.42
C ARG A 495 17.82 -3.23 -10.24
N ILE A 496 18.39 -2.04 -10.48
CA ILE A 496 18.81 -1.12 -9.42
C ILE A 496 17.68 -0.15 -9.11
N LEU A 497 16.88 -0.47 -8.11
CA LEU A 497 15.92 0.45 -7.52
C LEU A 497 16.68 1.53 -6.73
N LYS A 498 16.76 2.76 -7.26
CA LYS A 498 17.67 3.80 -6.75
C LYS A 498 17.09 4.58 -5.58
N TYR A 499 15.81 4.90 -5.55
CA TYR A 499 15.24 5.75 -4.52
C TYR A 499 14.38 4.97 -3.52
N GLY A 500 14.22 5.53 -2.33
CA GLY A 500 13.42 4.94 -1.25
C GLY A 500 12.67 6.00 -0.45
N THR A 501 12.25 5.63 0.77
CA THR A 501 11.36 6.45 1.61
C THR A 501 11.76 7.93 1.67
N PRO A 502 10.89 8.85 1.22
CA PRO A 502 11.17 10.27 1.22
C PRO A 502 10.63 10.98 2.47
N TRP A 503 11.32 12.03 2.88
CA TRP A 503 10.86 13.01 3.86
C TRP A 503 10.77 14.39 3.22
N PRO A 504 9.55 14.94 3.02
CA PRO A 504 9.38 16.24 2.38
C PRO A 504 9.72 17.39 3.35
N LEU A 505 10.55 18.33 2.89
CA LEU A 505 10.75 19.63 3.53
C LEU A 505 9.82 20.70 2.93
N SER A 506 9.52 20.56 1.64
CA SER A 506 8.57 21.37 0.87
C SER A 506 8.14 20.61 -0.39
N GLU A 507 7.41 21.24 -1.31
CA GLU A 507 7.15 20.71 -2.65
C GLU A 507 8.38 20.71 -3.57
N ASP A 508 9.53 21.24 -3.11
CA ASP A 508 10.73 21.34 -3.94
C ASP A 508 11.95 20.59 -3.36
N PHE A 509 11.93 20.21 -2.08
CA PHE A 509 13.07 19.61 -1.39
C PHE A 509 12.67 18.41 -0.53
N TYR A 510 13.44 17.33 -0.65
CA TYR A 510 13.17 16.03 -0.04
C TYR A 510 14.46 15.41 0.49
N ILE A 511 14.43 14.85 1.70
CA ILE A 511 15.51 13.98 2.18
C ILE A 511 15.11 12.56 1.84
N CYS A 512 15.98 11.79 1.19
CA CYS A 512 15.65 10.42 0.84
C CYS A 512 16.87 9.52 0.76
N ASN A 513 16.58 8.23 0.71
CA ASN A 513 17.50 7.18 0.31
C ASN A 513 17.84 7.32 -1.20
N TYR A 514 19.14 7.26 -1.53
CA TYR A 514 19.64 7.05 -2.89
C TYR A 514 20.67 5.91 -2.91
N VAL A 515 20.28 4.79 -3.50
CA VAL A 515 20.98 3.51 -3.49
C VAL A 515 21.18 3.08 -2.04
N GLN A 516 22.33 3.35 -1.44
CA GLN A 516 22.61 3.04 -0.04
C GLN A 516 22.66 4.28 0.85
N ASP A 517 22.82 5.46 0.26
CA ASP A 517 23.20 6.68 0.96
C ASP A 517 21.98 7.56 1.25
N LEU A 518 22.16 8.56 2.11
CA LEU A 518 21.17 9.63 2.30
C LEU A 518 21.55 10.86 1.47
N ILE A 519 20.56 11.42 0.78
CA ILE A 519 20.70 12.62 -0.03
C ILE A 519 19.62 13.66 0.32
N LEU A 520 19.93 14.92 0.05
CA LEU A 520 18.95 15.95 -0.23
C LEU A 520 18.70 15.95 -1.75
N LEU A 521 17.47 15.66 -2.13
CA LEU A 521 16.94 15.71 -3.49
C LEU A 521 16.14 16.99 -3.67
N ASP A 522 16.39 17.73 -4.76
CA ASP A 522 15.54 18.84 -5.18
C ASP A 522 14.65 18.48 -6.37
N ARG A 523 13.68 19.35 -6.68
CA ARG A 523 12.74 19.18 -7.80
C ARG A 523 13.43 19.09 -9.18
N MET A 524 14.63 19.65 -9.33
CA MET A 524 15.43 19.56 -10.56
C MET A 524 16.20 18.24 -10.66
N GLY A 525 15.95 17.27 -9.76
CA GLY A 525 16.55 15.94 -9.79
C GLY A 525 18.01 15.90 -9.31
N THR A 526 18.48 16.99 -8.72
CA THR A 526 19.84 17.14 -8.21
C THR A 526 20.02 16.38 -6.90
N LYS A 527 21.15 15.68 -6.74
CA LYS A 527 21.41 14.83 -5.57
C LYS A 527 22.56 15.42 -4.74
N THR A 528 22.25 15.91 -3.55
CA THR A 528 23.27 16.39 -2.60
C THR A 528 23.46 15.36 -1.51
N ILE A 529 24.56 14.60 -1.55
CA ILE A 529 24.87 13.62 -0.52
C ILE A 529 24.94 14.27 0.87
N ILE A 530 24.21 13.67 1.81
CA ILE A 530 24.24 14.04 3.23
C ILE A 530 25.20 13.10 3.93
N CYS A 531 24.93 11.80 3.87
CA CYS A 531 25.65 10.75 4.58
C CYS A 531 25.82 9.52 3.69
N SER A 532 27.03 8.96 3.66
CA SER A 532 27.28 7.65 3.06
C SER A 532 26.96 6.53 4.05
N HIS A 533 26.46 5.40 3.57
CA HIS A 533 26.26 4.22 4.42
C HIS A 533 27.57 3.76 5.07
N GLU A 534 28.72 3.88 4.38
CA GLU A 534 30.05 3.45 4.86
C GLU A 534 30.50 4.14 6.15
N GLN A 535 29.87 5.27 6.52
CA GLN A 535 30.16 6.00 7.74
C GLN A 535 29.45 5.40 8.97
N CYS A 536 28.44 4.55 8.77
CA CYS A 536 27.68 3.97 9.86
C CYS A 536 28.35 2.69 10.39
N PRO A 537 28.38 2.47 11.72
CA PRO A 537 28.86 1.20 12.26
C PRO A 537 27.90 0.06 11.90
N ASN A 538 28.37 -1.19 11.97
CA ASN A 538 27.55 -2.41 11.85
C ASN A 538 26.73 -2.52 10.55
N ILE A 539 27.06 -1.77 9.50
CA ILE A 539 26.35 -1.78 8.22
C ILE A 539 27.18 -2.53 7.17
N GLY A 540 26.53 -3.46 6.46
CA GLY A 540 27.17 -4.21 5.37
C GLY A 540 26.95 -3.56 4.00
N GLU A 541 27.73 -4.00 3.01
CA GLU A 541 27.66 -3.53 1.60
C GLU A 541 26.31 -3.76 0.90
N THR A 542 25.35 -4.44 1.52
CA THR A 542 24.01 -4.68 0.95
C THR A 542 22.90 -3.91 1.69
N MET A 543 23.27 -3.14 2.71
CA MET A 543 22.34 -2.37 3.52
C MET A 543 22.24 -0.93 3.02
N ARG A 544 21.08 -0.33 3.26
CA ARG A 544 20.72 1.02 2.84
C ARG A 544 20.34 1.85 4.05
N LEU A 545 20.69 3.13 4.01
CA LEU A 545 20.13 4.14 4.90
C LEU A 545 18.75 4.54 4.39
N VAL A 546 17.72 4.37 5.21
CA VAL A 546 16.31 4.57 4.82
C VAL A 546 15.55 5.34 5.90
N GLU A 547 14.39 5.87 5.50
CA GLU A 547 13.43 6.53 6.39
C GLU A 547 14.04 7.72 7.16
N PRO A 548 14.63 8.70 6.45
CA PRO A 548 15.23 9.85 7.10
C PRO A 548 14.16 10.74 7.75
N ILE A 549 14.43 11.26 8.95
CA ILE A 549 13.55 12.14 9.71
C ILE A 549 14.38 13.27 10.36
N PRO A 550 14.17 14.54 10.01
CA PRO A 550 14.75 15.67 10.73
C PRO A 550 14.39 15.62 12.22
N VAL A 551 15.39 15.64 13.10
CA VAL A 551 15.19 15.58 14.55
C VAL A 551 14.92 16.98 15.09
N GLN A 552 13.66 17.38 15.01
CA GLN A 552 13.16 18.64 15.50
C GLN A 552 11.67 18.55 15.87
N ARG A 553 11.18 19.54 16.60
CA ARG A 553 9.75 19.71 16.83
C ARG A 553 9.05 19.96 15.49
N ARG A 554 7.92 19.30 15.27
CA ARG A 554 7.05 19.49 14.11
C ARG A 554 5.65 19.94 14.52
N LYS A 555 4.91 20.55 13.59
CA LYS A 555 3.51 20.92 13.83
C LYS A 555 2.71 19.65 14.11
N LYS A 556 2.05 19.62 15.26
CA LYS A 556 1.09 18.57 15.62
C LYS A 556 -0.27 18.93 14.98
N PRO A 557 -0.84 18.09 14.10
CA PRO A 557 -2.18 18.30 13.57
C PRO A 557 -3.24 18.33 14.67
N GLN A 558 -4.44 18.81 14.35
CA GLN A 558 -5.55 18.77 15.28
C GLN A 558 -5.94 17.31 15.56
N ALA A 559 -6.20 16.98 16.83
CA ALA A 559 -6.73 15.66 17.18
C ALA A 559 -8.19 15.55 16.74
N ILE A 560 -8.48 14.50 15.97
CA ILE A 560 -9.84 14.17 15.57
C ILE A 560 -10.49 13.31 16.66
N PRO A 561 -11.71 13.64 17.13
CA PRO A 561 -12.37 12.85 18.17
C PRO A 561 -12.64 11.40 17.75
N VAL A 562 -12.24 10.47 18.62
CA VAL A 562 -12.52 9.03 18.46
C VAL A 562 -14.01 8.77 18.68
N SER A 563 -14.67 8.21 17.67
CA SER A 563 -16.11 7.95 17.61
C SER A 563 -16.44 6.45 17.56
N THR A 564 -15.45 5.58 17.79
CA THR A 564 -15.61 4.13 17.90
C THR A 564 -15.45 3.65 19.34
N TYR A 565 -15.92 2.43 19.62
CA TYR A 565 -15.90 1.82 20.96
C TYR A 565 -15.07 0.53 20.99
N GLU A 566 -13.90 0.56 20.34
CA GLU A 566 -12.97 -0.56 20.33
C GLU A 566 -12.10 -0.63 21.60
N GLY A 567 -11.47 -1.79 21.82
CA GLY A 567 -10.56 -2.03 22.96
C GLY A 567 -11.24 -1.80 24.31
N GLN A 568 -10.57 -1.08 25.21
CA GLN A 568 -11.09 -0.74 26.54
C GLN A 568 -12.37 0.10 26.50
N ARG A 569 -12.63 0.83 25.39
CA ARG A 569 -13.87 1.61 25.23
C ARG A 569 -15.10 0.75 24.99
N ALA A 570 -14.96 -0.53 24.64
CA ALA A 570 -16.07 -1.45 24.43
C ALA A 570 -16.93 -1.67 25.70
N LYS A 571 -16.45 -1.23 26.87
CA LYS A 571 -17.17 -1.29 28.15
C LYS A 571 -18.03 -0.06 28.42
N ILE A 572 -17.90 1.00 27.60
CA ILE A 572 -18.65 2.24 27.74
C ILE A 572 -19.99 2.05 27.03
N PRO A 573 -21.14 2.37 27.66
CA PRO A 573 -22.43 2.30 26.99
C PRO A 573 -22.46 3.13 25.70
N HIS A 574 -22.91 2.53 24.60
CA HIS A 574 -23.00 3.17 23.30
C HIS A 574 -24.17 2.63 22.49
N SER A 575 -24.60 3.42 21.50
CA SER A 575 -25.57 2.95 20.50
C SER A 575 -24.93 1.89 19.59
N PRO A 576 -25.69 0.90 19.09
CA PRO A 576 -25.23 0.00 18.04
C PRO A 576 -24.78 0.73 16.79
N ALA A 577 -23.80 0.16 16.10
CA ALA A 577 -23.33 0.64 14.82
C ALA A 577 -24.43 0.59 13.74
N VAL A 578 -24.41 1.56 12.82
CA VAL A 578 -25.41 1.73 11.77
C VAL A 578 -24.77 2.10 10.43
N ILE A 579 -25.41 1.66 9.35
CA ILE A 579 -25.05 2.02 7.96
C ILE A 579 -26.17 2.87 7.38
N SER A 580 -25.78 3.93 6.69
CA SER A 580 -26.71 4.73 5.88
C SER A 580 -26.18 5.03 4.49
N VAL A 581 -27.11 5.03 3.52
CA VAL A 581 -26.87 5.53 2.16
C VAL A 581 -27.86 6.66 1.92
N MET A 582 -27.37 7.85 1.56
CA MET A 582 -28.23 9.02 1.37
C MET A 582 -29.17 8.81 0.18
N ASN A 583 -28.65 8.35 -0.95
CA ASN A 583 -29.44 7.92 -2.10
C ASN A 583 -28.62 6.93 -2.96
N ILE A 584 -28.98 5.66 -2.94
CA ILE A 584 -28.30 4.61 -3.70
C ILE A 584 -28.33 4.83 -5.22
N ASN A 585 -29.30 5.60 -5.73
CA ASN A 585 -29.40 5.92 -7.15
C ASN A 585 -28.43 7.02 -7.60
N VAL A 586 -27.77 7.71 -6.66
CA VAL A 586 -26.61 8.55 -6.97
C VAL A 586 -25.43 7.63 -7.23
N SER A 587 -25.20 7.31 -8.50
CA SER A 587 -24.20 6.34 -8.94
C SER A 587 -23.43 6.88 -10.13
N ASP A 588 -22.13 6.56 -10.21
CA ASP A 588 -21.32 6.91 -11.37
C ASP A 588 -21.70 6.11 -12.64
N LEU A 589 -22.42 4.99 -12.47
CA LEU A 589 -23.12 4.28 -13.53
C LEU A 589 -24.61 4.14 -13.19
N PRO A 590 -25.53 4.69 -14.00
CA PRO A 590 -26.96 4.65 -13.69
C PRO A 590 -27.50 3.22 -13.69
N PHE A 591 -28.47 2.94 -12.81
CA PHE A 591 -29.16 1.65 -12.81
C PHE A 591 -30.10 1.53 -14.00
N PRO A 592 -30.35 0.30 -14.51
CA PRO A 592 -31.31 0.08 -15.59
C PRO A 592 -32.71 0.59 -15.20
N PRO A 593 -33.39 1.40 -16.03
CA PRO A 593 -34.71 1.95 -15.70
C PRO A 593 -35.79 0.90 -15.43
N ASP A 594 -35.67 -0.28 -16.06
CA ASP A 594 -36.56 -1.43 -15.90
C ASP A 594 -36.29 -2.24 -14.62
N ARG A 595 -35.16 -2.00 -13.95
CA ARG A 595 -34.71 -2.72 -12.75
C ARG A 595 -34.19 -1.73 -11.69
N PRO A 596 -35.06 -0.86 -11.15
CA PRO A 596 -34.67 0.07 -10.09
C PRO A 596 -34.30 -0.68 -8.81
N ALA A 597 -33.36 -0.11 -8.04
CA ALA A 597 -32.99 -0.66 -6.73
C ALA A 597 -34.16 -0.55 -5.74
N LYS A 598 -34.49 -1.67 -5.10
CA LYS A 598 -35.53 -1.81 -4.07
C LYS A 598 -35.01 -2.43 -2.78
N TRP A 599 -33.87 -3.10 -2.83
CA TRP A 599 -33.20 -3.66 -1.66
C TRP A 599 -31.70 -3.45 -1.75
N MET A 600 -31.04 -3.44 -0.61
CA MET A 600 -29.59 -3.53 -0.50
C MET A 600 -29.24 -4.82 0.24
N ARG A 601 -28.38 -5.65 -0.35
CA ARG A 601 -27.80 -6.82 0.31
C ARG A 601 -26.50 -6.44 0.98
N ILE A 602 -26.31 -6.91 2.21
CA ILE A 602 -25.05 -6.81 2.94
C ILE A 602 -24.37 -8.17 2.89
N VAL A 603 -23.14 -8.21 2.38
CA VAL A 603 -22.38 -9.44 2.16
C VAL A 603 -21.11 -9.39 2.99
N GLN A 604 -20.84 -10.44 3.75
CA GLN A 604 -19.55 -10.64 4.40
C GLN A 604 -18.61 -11.41 3.48
N LEU A 605 -17.38 -10.94 3.35
CA LEU A 605 -16.25 -11.68 2.78
C LEU A 605 -15.42 -12.32 3.90
N PHE A 606 -14.94 -13.54 3.68
CA PHE A 606 -14.12 -14.23 4.66
C PHE A 606 -12.63 -14.13 4.29
N PRO A 607 -11.77 -13.61 5.20
CA PRO A 607 -10.34 -13.63 4.99
C PRO A 607 -9.82 -15.05 4.75
N LYS A 608 -8.76 -15.17 3.96
CA LYS A 608 -8.14 -16.47 3.66
C LYS A 608 -7.47 -17.05 4.89
N THR A 609 -7.79 -18.30 5.24
CA THR A 609 -7.23 -18.99 6.42
C THR A 609 -6.29 -20.15 6.06
N THR A 610 -5.89 -20.24 4.79
CA THR A 610 -4.90 -21.21 4.32
C THR A 610 -3.76 -20.49 3.60
N PRO A 611 -2.53 -21.03 3.57
CA PRO A 611 -1.39 -20.28 3.06
C PRO A 611 -1.28 -20.24 1.54
N TYR A 612 -1.78 -21.25 0.85
CA TYR A 612 -1.53 -21.40 -0.58
C TYR A 612 -2.73 -21.01 -1.42
N ARG A 613 -2.47 -20.24 -2.48
CA ARG A 613 -3.41 -19.84 -3.51
C ARG A 613 -4.18 -21.03 -4.04
N ASP A 614 -5.50 -20.87 -4.11
CA ASP A 614 -6.46 -21.86 -4.65
C ASP A 614 -6.39 -23.24 -3.99
N ILE A 615 -5.83 -23.32 -2.77
CA ILE A 615 -5.81 -24.53 -1.95
C ILE A 615 -6.48 -24.22 -0.60
N PRO A 616 -7.72 -24.68 -0.38
CA PRO A 616 -8.57 -25.37 -1.36
C PRO A 616 -9.08 -24.45 -2.47
N ASN A 617 -9.55 -25.04 -3.58
CA ASN A 617 -10.21 -24.27 -4.62
C ASN A 617 -11.62 -23.87 -4.16
N THR A 618 -11.84 -22.56 -4.00
CA THR A 618 -13.08 -21.97 -3.51
C THR A 618 -14.02 -21.48 -4.61
N GLY A 619 -13.61 -21.46 -5.89
CA GLY A 619 -14.41 -20.87 -6.96
C GLY A 619 -13.95 -21.22 -8.39
N TYR A 620 -14.53 -20.57 -9.40
CA TYR A 620 -14.15 -20.81 -10.80
C TYR A 620 -12.86 -20.10 -11.24
N CYS A 621 -12.57 -18.95 -10.62
CA CYS A 621 -11.34 -18.18 -10.84
C CYS A 621 -10.39 -18.35 -9.66
N ASN A 622 -9.11 -18.16 -9.96
CA ASN A 622 -8.07 -18.08 -8.93
C ASN A 622 -8.36 -16.90 -7.99
N GLU A 623 -7.91 -17.03 -6.74
CA GLU A 623 -7.94 -16.00 -5.69
C GLU A 623 -9.37 -15.60 -5.27
N ASN A 624 -10.36 -16.49 -5.49
CA ASN A 624 -11.75 -16.24 -5.08
C ASN A 624 -11.93 -16.29 -3.56
N ILE A 625 -12.84 -15.46 -3.08
CA ILE A 625 -13.13 -15.23 -1.68
C ILE A 625 -14.48 -15.87 -1.33
N PRO A 626 -14.50 -16.83 -0.41
CA PRO A 626 -15.73 -17.31 0.20
C PRO A 626 -16.49 -16.18 0.88
N ARG A 627 -17.83 -16.26 0.84
CA ARG A 627 -18.70 -15.16 1.26
C ARG A 627 -20.08 -15.64 1.69
N MET A 628 -20.80 -14.78 2.39
CA MET A 628 -22.22 -14.99 2.72
C MET A 628 -23.02 -13.70 2.66
N SER A 629 -24.31 -13.81 2.34
CA SER A 629 -25.27 -12.72 2.59
C SER A 629 -25.62 -12.71 4.08
N LEU A 630 -25.47 -11.56 4.73
CA LEU A 630 -25.91 -11.33 6.11
C LEU A 630 -27.41 -10.98 6.17
N GLY A 631 -27.97 -10.57 5.03
CA GLY A 631 -29.37 -10.23 4.86
C GLY A 631 -29.56 -9.07 3.88
N ILE A 632 -30.83 -8.72 3.67
CA ILE A 632 -31.25 -7.60 2.84
C ILE A 632 -31.99 -6.56 3.67
N VAL A 633 -31.91 -5.31 3.24
CA VAL A 633 -32.61 -4.16 3.85
C VAL A 633 -33.34 -3.37 2.77
N PRO A 634 -34.47 -2.72 3.10
CA PRO A 634 -35.24 -1.97 2.11
C PRO A 634 -34.47 -0.73 1.63
N VAL A 635 -34.62 -0.44 0.33
CA VAL A 635 -34.28 0.87 -0.26
C VAL A 635 -35.59 1.64 -0.36
N GLU A 636 -35.64 2.82 0.27
CA GLU A 636 -36.82 3.68 0.23
C GLU A 636 -37.06 4.25 -1.18
N GLU A 637 -38.24 4.80 -1.42
CA GLU A 637 -38.59 5.36 -2.74
C GLU A 637 -37.67 6.50 -3.20
N ASP A 638 -37.08 7.24 -2.26
CA ASP A 638 -36.09 8.29 -2.54
C ASP A 638 -34.66 7.75 -2.70
N GLY A 639 -34.49 6.43 -2.66
CA GLY A 639 -33.22 5.73 -2.76
C GLY A 639 -32.44 5.64 -1.45
N SER A 640 -32.96 6.16 -0.35
CA SER A 640 -32.26 6.14 0.93
C SER A 640 -32.28 4.77 1.61
N VAL A 641 -31.22 4.47 2.38
CA VAL A 641 -31.07 3.23 3.15
C VAL A 641 -30.60 3.57 4.57
N TYR A 642 -31.17 2.90 5.56
CA TYR A 642 -30.74 3.00 6.96
C TYR A 642 -30.96 1.68 7.70
N CYS A 643 -29.88 1.06 8.16
CA CYS A 643 -29.89 -0.26 8.78
C CYS A 643 -28.82 -0.42 9.87
N LYS A 644 -28.99 -1.45 10.69
CA LYS A 644 -27.97 -1.87 11.65
C LYS A 644 -26.74 -2.41 10.92
N ALA A 645 -25.56 -2.15 11.48
CA ALA A 645 -24.29 -2.52 10.89
C ALA A 645 -23.72 -3.80 11.52
N PRO A 646 -23.28 -4.76 10.70
CA PRO A 646 -22.34 -5.79 11.13
C PRO A 646 -21.00 -5.16 11.53
N VAL A 647 -20.49 -5.45 12.72
CA VAL A 647 -19.21 -4.92 13.20
C VAL A 647 -18.06 -5.91 13.04
N GLY A 648 -16.84 -5.41 12.81
CA GLY A 648 -15.63 -6.24 12.75
C GLY A 648 -15.58 -7.22 11.57
N LYS A 649 -16.32 -6.93 10.48
CA LYS A 649 -16.46 -7.80 9.31
C LYS A 649 -16.09 -7.06 8.03
N VAL A 650 -15.50 -7.78 7.07
CA VAL A 650 -15.27 -7.27 5.71
C VAL A 650 -16.60 -7.27 4.97
N LEU A 651 -17.12 -6.10 4.65
CA LEU A 651 -18.45 -5.92 4.04
C LEU A 651 -18.37 -5.42 2.61
N LEU A 652 -19.18 -5.98 1.74
CA LEU A 652 -19.54 -5.40 0.45
C LEU A 652 -21.06 -5.26 0.35
N PHE A 653 -21.51 -4.32 -0.49
CA PHE A 653 -22.93 -4.08 -0.73
C PHE A 653 -23.34 -4.46 -2.15
N GLN A 654 -24.56 -4.96 -2.31
CA GLN A 654 -25.19 -5.18 -3.61
C GLN A 654 -26.53 -4.47 -3.69
N ALA A 655 -26.76 -3.70 -4.75
CA ALA A 655 -28.08 -3.14 -5.06
C ALA A 655 -28.93 -4.24 -5.71
N LEU A 656 -30.15 -4.45 -5.23
CA LEU A 656 -31.08 -5.45 -5.75
C LEU A 656 -32.39 -4.84 -6.21
N ASP A 657 -33.01 -5.47 -7.21
CA ASP A 657 -34.29 -5.06 -7.76
C ASP A 657 -35.50 -5.56 -6.94
N SER A 658 -36.72 -5.35 -7.44
CA SER A 658 -37.96 -5.87 -6.83
C SER A 658 -38.01 -7.41 -6.69
N ASN A 659 -37.33 -8.14 -7.58
CA ASN A 659 -37.17 -9.59 -7.49
C ASN A 659 -36.06 -10.01 -6.52
N LYS A 660 -35.41 -9.06 -5.84
CA LYS A 660 -34.26 -9.24 -4.95
C LYS A 660 -33.03 -9.81 -5.68
N MET A 661 -32.90 -9.60 -6.99
CA MET A 661 -31.74 -10.05 -7.78
C MET A 661 -30.72 -8.93 -7.89
N GLY A 662 -29.43 -9.28 -7.92
CA GLY A 662 -28.33 -8.32 -8.00
C GLY A 662 -28.36 -7.49 -9.28
N ILE A 663 -28.45 -6.16 -9.12
CA ILE A 663 -28.26 -5.18 -10.19
C ILE A 663 -26.78 -4.84 -10.35
N GLN A 664 -26.09 -4.61 -9.23
CA GLN A 664 -24.69 -4.24 -9.17
C GLN A 664 -24.09 -4.72 -7.84
N SER A 665 -22.78 -5.01 -7.85
CA SER A 665 -22.01 -5.33 -6.65
C SER A 665 -20.87 -4.34 -6.47
N MET A 666 -20.56 -4.00 -5.23
CA MET A 666 -19.29 -3.39 -4.89
C MET A 666 -18.15 -4.37 -5.23
N ARG A 667 -17.07 -3.87 -5.84
CA ARG A 667 -15.82 -4.61 -6.14
C ARG A 667 -14.67 -3.98 -5.35
N SER A 668 -14.83 -4.01 -4.05
CA SER A 668 -13.97 -3.50 -2.96
C SER A 668 -14.68 -3.94 -1.67
N ALA A 669 -14.20 -3.51 -0.51
CA ALA A 669 -14.93 -3.68 0.74
C ALA A 669 -14.78 -2.50 1.69
N THR A 670 -15.68 -2.44 2.66
CA THR A 670 -15.63 -1.59 3.84
C THR A 670 -15.74 -2.44 5.10
N PHE A 671 -15.69 -1.82 6.26
CA PHE A 671 -15.94 -2.44 7.56
C PHE A 671 -16.48 -1.37 8.51
N VAL A 672 -17.13 -1.81 9.59
CA VAL A 672 -17.75 -0.92 10.58
C VAL A 672 -17.24 -1.30 11.97
N HIS A 673 -16.90 -0.29 12.76
CA HIS A 673 -16.51 -0.43 14.15
C HIS A 673 -17.70 -0.36 15.11
N LYS A 674 -17.49 -0.80 16.34
CA LYS A 674 -18.51 -0.69 17.40
C LYS A 674 -18.98 0.75 17.59
N GLY A 675 -20.30 0.95 17.55
CA GLY A 675 -20.97 2.26 17.65
C GLY A 675 -20.70 3.24 16.52
N GLU A 676 -20.06 2.83 15.41
CA GLU A 676 -19.83 3.70 14.26
C GLU A 676 -21.11 3.93 13.45
N HIS A 677 -21.27 5.15 12.93
CA HIS A 677 -22.24 5.45 11.87
C HIS A 677 -21.52 5.61 10.52
N LEU A 678 -21.55 4.56 9.70
CA LEU A 678 -21.00 4.58 8.35
C LEU A 678 -22.01 5.25 7.39
N THR A 679 -21.56 6.28 6.67
CA THR A 679 -22.41 7.01 5.70
C THR A 679 -21.81 7.02 4.30
N CYS A 680 -22.61 6.61 3.32
CA CYS A 680 -22.33 6.75 1.88
C CYS A 680 -23.28 7.79 1.28
N VAL A 681 -22.77 8.63 0.37
CA VAL A 681 -23.65 9.55 -0.38
C VAL A 681 -24.46 8.76 -1.41
N GLY A 682 -23.82 7.83 -2.12
CA GLY A 682 -24.48 6.98 -3.10
C GLY A 682 -23.74 5.69 -3.38
N CYS A 683 -24.05 5.06 -4.51
CA CYS A 683 -23.38 3.84 -4.96
C CYS A 683 -22.20 4.21 -5.86
N HIS A 684 -21.01 4.30 -5.27
CA HIS A 684 -19.80 4.68 -6.00
C HIS A 684 -19.90 6.10 -6.59
N GLU A 685 -20.45 7.03 -5.80
CA GLU A 685 -20.75 8.40 -6.22
C GLU A 685 -19.53 9.15 -6.77
N ASP A 686 -19.80 10.16 -7.60
CA ASP A 686 -18.77 11.10 -8.01
C ASP A 686 -18.26 11.91 -6.82
N LYS A 687 -17.01 11.63 -6.42
CA LYS A 687 -16.32 12.26 -5.27
C LYS A 687 -16.10 13.76 -5.42
N TRP A 688 -16.24 14.30 -6.63
CA TRP A 688 -16.05 15.72 -6.97
C TRP A 688 -17.36 16.46 -7.10
N MET A 689 -18.47 15.73 -7.12
CA MET A 689 -19.77 16.34 -7.14
C MET A 689 -20.11 16.80 -5.72
N ALA A 690 -20.51 18.07 -5.58
CA ALA A 690 -21.04 18.55 -4.32
C ALA A 690 -22.24 17.67 -3.91
N PRO A 691 -22.38 17.31 -2.62
CA PRO A 691 -23.53 16.54 -2.17
C PRO A 691 -24.82 17.24 -2.60
N GLN A 692 -25.67 16.53 -3.33
CA GLN A 692 -26.97 17.08 -3.71
C GLN A 692 -27.76 17.37 -2.44
N ARG A 693 -28.41 18.55 -2.37
CA ARG A 693 -29.37 18.85 -1.30
C ARG A 693 -30.57 17.91 -1.45
N THR A 694 -30.49 16.72 -0.87
CA THR A 694 -31.64 15.85 -0.73
C THR A 694 -32.56 16.42 0.35
N LYS A 695 -33.88 16.29 0.16
CA LYS A 695 -34.83 16.37 1.29
C LYS A 695 -34.40 15.33 2.33
N HIS A 696 -34.72 15.55 3.62
CA HIS A 696 -34.40 14.59 4.70
C HIS A 696 -34.71 13.15 4.27
N PRO A 697 -33.70 12.25 4.14
CA PRO A 697 -33.90 10.91 3.61
C PRO A 697 -35.01 10.17 4.34
N LYS A 698 -35.94 9.54 3.60
CA LYS A 698 -37.07 8.79 4.16
C LYS A 698 -36.61 7.73 5.16
N ALA A 699 -35.49 7.06 4.89
CA ALA A 699 -34.97 6.00 5.74
C ALA A 699 -34.60 6.49 7.15
N PHE A 700 -34.28 7.79 7.31
CA PHE A 700 -33.86 8.36 8.59
C PHE A 700 -35.04 8.82 9.45
N GLN A 701 -36.27 8.72 8.93
CA GLN A 701 -37.50 9.06 9.65
C GLN A 701 -38.04 7.88 10.47
N ARG A 702 -37.33 6.74 10.44
CA ARG A 702 -37.66 5.51 11.17
C ARG A 702 -36.40 4.94 11.83
N PRO A 703 -36.54 4.01 12.79
CA PRO A 703 -35.41 3.25 13.31
C PRO A 703 -34.64 2.50 12.19
N PRO A 704 -33.35 2.18 12.42
CA PRO A 704 -32.56 1.40 11.48
C PRO A 704 -33.20 0.04 11.22
N SER A 705 -33.26 -0.39 9.96
CA SER A 705 -33.78 -1.70 9.60
C SER A 705 -32.90 -2.83 10.15
N GLU A 706 -33.55 -3.89 10.61
CA GLU A 706 -32.92 -5.19 10.84
C GLU A 706 -32.52 -5.83 9.50
N LEU A 707 -31.51 -6.73 9.55
CA LEU A 707 -31.12 -7.51 8.39
C LEU A 707 -32.11 -8.64 8.15
N ILE A 708 -32.85 -8.59 7.05
CA ILE A 708 -33.86 -9.60 6.72
C ILE A 708 -33.17 -10.79 6.07
N LYS A 709 -33.37 -11.98 6.64
CA LYS A 709 -32.87 -13.24 6.09
C LYS A 709 -33.53 -13.54 4.74
N GLU A 710 -32.73 -13.76 3.71
CA GLU A 710 -33.17 -14.29 2.41
C GLU A 710 -32.87 -15.79 2.27
N PRO A 711 -33.54 -16.54 1.37
CA PRO A 711 -33.26 -17.96 1.17
C PRO A 711 -31.77 -18.26 0.87
N GLY A 712 -31.13 -19.06 1.73
CA GLY A 712 -29.71 -19.42 1.61
C GLY A 712 -28.72 -18.40 2.18
N SER A 713 -29.19 -17.40 2.93
CA SER A 713 -28.35 -16.42 3.64
C SER A 713 -28.13 -16.76 5.12
N GLN A 714 -27.24 -16.02 5.77
CA GLN A 714 -26.77 -16.21 7.15
C GLN A 714 -26.12 -17.57 7.39
N GLU A 715 -25.56 -18.14 6.32
CA GLU A 715 -24.63 -19.27 6.33
C GLU A 715 -23.68 -19.10 5.12
N PRO A 716 -22.45 -19.64 5.19
CA PRO A 716 -21.52 -19.61 4.06
C PRO A 716 -22.10 -20.26 2.82
N VAL A 717 -22.07 -19.54 1.69
CA VAL A 717 -22.68 -20.02 0.46
C VAL A 717 -21.73 -20.97 -0.26
N THR A 718 -22.24 -22.16 -0.60
CA THR A 718 -21.48 -23.22 -1.29
C THR A 718 -22.30 -23.83 -2.40
N TYR A 719 -21.66 -24.33 -3.45
CA TYR A 719 -22.38 -25.05 -4.50
C TYR A 719 -23.13 -26.27 -3.93
N TYR A 720 -22.46 -27.06 -3.10
CA TYR A 720 -22.93 -28.36 -2.61
C TYR A 720 -24.13 -28.27 -1.68
N ARG A 721 -24.19 -27.24 -0.83
CA ARG A 721 -25.31 -27.04 0.12
C ARG A 721 -26.40 -26.16 -0.47
N THR A 722 -26.03 -25.09 -1.18
CA THR A 722 -26.98 -24.06 -1.60
C THR A 722 -27.75 -24.45 -2.86
N VAL A 723 -27.10 -25.09 -3.85
CA VAL A 723 -27.71 -25.30 -5.19
C VAL A 723 -27.72 -26.74 -5.68
N LYS A 724 -26.73 -27.58 -5.35
CA LYS A 724 -26.65 -28.96 -5.83
C LYS A 724 -27.93 -29.78 -5.56
N PRO A 725 -28.57 -29.73 -4.38
CA PRO A 725 -29.78 -30.50 -4.12
C PRO A 725 -30.96 -30.10 -5.03
N ILE A 726 -31.02 -28.83 -5.44
CA ILE A 726 -32.03 -28.31 -6.36
C ILE A 726 -31.77 -28.88 -7.75
N PHE A 727 -30.52 -28.84 -8.21
CA PHE A 727 -30.14 -29.32 -9.53
C PHE A 727 -30.34 -30.83 -9.67
N ASP A 728 -29.88 -31.62 -8.68
CA ASP A 728 -30.04 -33.07 -8.68
C ASP A 728 -31.52 -33.49 -8.60
N GLY A 729 -32.32 -32.77 -7.80
CA GLY A 729 -33.71 -33.14 -7.55
C GLY A 729 -34.73 -32.61 -8.57
N LYS A 730 -34.51 -31.41 -9.14
CA LYS A 730 -35.51 -30.70 -9.96
C LYS A 730 -35.12 -30.54 -11.42
N CYS A 731 -33.83 -30.52 -11.73
CA CYS A 731 -33.36 -30.20 -13.08
C CYS A 731 -32.84 -31.45 -13.80
N LEU A 732 -31.90 -32.17 -13.18
CA LEU A 732 -31.21 -33.30 -13.79
C LEU A 732 -32.13 -34.43 -14.27
N PRO A 733 -33.22 -34.82 -13.55
CA PRO A 733 -34.11 -35.88 -14.02
C PRO A 733 -34.74 -35.54 -15.39
N CYS A 734 -35.28 -34.33 -15.52
CA CYS A 734 -35.90 -33.86 -16.76
C CYS A 734 -34.88 -33.69 -17.88
N HIS A 735 -33.70 -33.11 -17.58
CA HIS A 735 -32.64 -32.93 -18.58
C HIS A 735 -32.16 -34.25 -19.17
N LYS A 736 -32.06 -35.30 -18.35
CA LYS A 736 -31.71 -36.65 -18.79
C LYS A 736 -32.83 -37.31 -19.58
N THR A 737 -34.07 -37.25 -19.09
CA THR A 737 -35.21 -37.89 -19.76
C THR A 737 -35.52 -37.26 -21.12
N GLU A 738 -35.43 -35.92 -21.23
CA GLU A 738 -35.73 -35.21 -22.48
C GLU A 738 -34.53 -35.10 -23.42
N GLY A 739 -33.32 -35.46 -22.96
CA GLY A 739 -32.08 -35.29 -23.73
C GLY A 739 -31.77 -33.83 -24.09
N LYS A 740 -32.34 -32.86 -23.34
CA LYS A 740 -32.21 -31.42 -23.57
C LYS A 740 -31.55 -30.76 -22.36
N GLY A 741 -30.67 -29.79 -22.62
CA GLY A 741 -29.91 -29.09 -21.59
C GLY A 741 -28.73 -29.91 -21.04
N LEU A 742 -28.17 -29.44 -19.92
CA LEU A 742 -27.01 -30.07 -19.28
C LEU A 742 -27.32 -31.47 -18.76
N GLN A 743 -26.53 -32.46 -19.20
CA GLN A 743 -26.64 -33.86 -18.81
C GLN A 743 -25.88 -34.20 -17.52
N ASN A 744 -24.99 -33.31 -17.11
CA ASN A 744 -24.30 -33.31 -15.82
C ASN A 744 -24.40 -31.89 -15.26
N MET A 745 -24.70 -31.79 -13.96
CA MET A 745 -24.82 -30.51 -13.26
C MET A 745 -23.78 -30.35 -12.17
N GLY A 746 -22.68 -31.10 -12.24
CA GLY A 746 -21.52 -30.91 -11.37
C GLY A 746 -20.98 -29.49 -11.44
N TYR A 747 -20.26 -29.07 -10.39
CA TYR A 747 -19.78 -27.69 -10.28
C TYR A 747 -18.99 -27.26 -11.52
N ASP A 748 -18.06 -28.08 -12.01
CA ASP A 748 -17.23 -27.74 -13.16
C ASP A 748 -18.01 -27.69 -14.48
N ASP A 749 -19.06 -28.51 -14.63
CA ASP A 749 -19.94 -28.51 -15.83
C ASP A 749 -20.75 -27.22 -15.95
N LEU A 750 -20.97 -26.52 -14.84
CA LEU A 750 -21.74 -25.27 -14.78
C LEU A 750 -20.91 -24.03 -15.13
N LYS A 751 -19.58 -24.17 -15.31
CA LYS A 751 -18.66 -23.03 -15.47
C LYS A 751 -19.10 -22.04 -16.55
N GLU A 752 -19.64 -22.51 -17.69
CA GLU A 752 -20.07 -21.65 -18.81
C GLU A 752 -21.47 -21.03 -18.66
N TYR A 753 -22.19 -21.44 -17.62
CA TYR A 753 -23.58 -21.05 -17.37
C TYR A 753 -23.72 -20.15 -16.14
N ALA A 754 -22.79 -20.27 -15.19
CA ALA A 754 -22.72 -19.49 -13.97
C ALA A 754 -22.19 -18.07 -14.19
N PHE A 755 -22.32 -17.22 -13.17
CA PHE A 755 -21.70 -15.89 -13.14
C PHE A 755 -20.48 -15.92 -12.22
N TYR A 756 -19.36 -15.33 -12.65
CA TYR A 756 -18.26 -15.03 -11.75
C TYR A 756 -17.33 -13.92 -12.26
N TYR A 757 -16.61 -13.32 -11.33
CA TYR A 757 -15.49 -12.40 -11.50
C TYR A 757 -14.16 -13.15 -11.45
N SER A 758 -13.14 -12.56 -12.08
CA SER A 758 -11.75 -12.99 -11.95
C SER A 758 -10.99 -12.11 -10.95
N GLY A 759 -10.16 -12.74 -10.12
CA GLY A 759 -9.27 -12.09 -9.16
C GLY A 759 -7.78 -12.13 -9.54
N ALA A 760 -7.41 -12.70 -10.70
CA ALA A 760 -6.01 -12.97 -11.05
C ALA A 760 -5.45 -12.14 -12.21
N HIS A 761 -4.13 -11.97 -12.21
CA HIS A 761 -3.34 -11.26 -13.20
C HIS A 761 -3.61 -11.73 -14.64
N MET A 762 -3.50 -10.80 -15.60
CA MET A 762 -3.64 -10.92 -17.06
C MET A 762 -3.86 -12.34 -17.62
N ASN A 763 -5.01 -12.53 -18.31
CA ASN A 763 -5.42 -13.69 -19.14
C ASN A 763 -6.43 -14.70 -18.55
N ASN A 764 -6.98 -14.49 -17.36
CA ASN A 764 -8.05 -15.34 -16.82
C ASN A 764 -9.37 -14.58 -16.69
N TYR A 765 -9.87 -14.01 -17.79
CA TYR A 765 -11.12 -13.25 -17.81
C TYR A 765 -12.33 -14.19 -17.55
N CYS A 766 -13.30 -13.71 -16.77
CA CYS A 766 -14.55 -14.39 -16.35
C CYS A 766 -15.17 -15.33 -17.41
N ASN A 767 -15.85 -16.44 -17.05
CA ASN A 767 -16.49 -17.34 -18.04
C ASN A 767 -17.92 -16.98 -18.40
N LEU A 768 -18.05 -15.81 -18.98
CA LEU A 768 -18.84 -15.70 -20.19
C LEU A 768 -17.87 -15.17 -21.25
N SER A 769 -18.26 -14.98 -22.49
CA SER A 769 -17.42 -14.34 -23.52
C SER A 769 -17.13 -12.85 -23.24
N MET A 770 -16.78 -12.54 -21.99
CA MET A 770 -16.54 -11.26 -21.36
C MET A 770 -15.03 -11.03 -21.30
N TYR A 771 -14.43 -10.74 -22.47
CA TYR A 771 -13.56 -9.55 -22.54
C TYR A 771 -14.44 -8.42 -22.05
N GLY A 772 -14.31 -8.03 -20.78
CA GLY A 772 -15.50 -8.17 -19.92
C GLY A 772 -15.98 -7.08 -18.99
N MET A 773 -15.37 -7.03 -17.82
CA MET A 773 -15.74 -6.11 -16.76
C MET A 773 -14.45 -5.62 -16.13
N GLY A 774 -14.15 -4.32 -16.25
CA GLY A 774 -12.93 -3.68 -15.77
C GLY A 774 -12.76 -3.77 -14.24
N THR A 775 -12.45 -2.68 -13.55
CA THR A 775 -12.35 -2.66 -12.07
C THR A 775 -13.68 -2.37 -11.38
N ARG A 776 -14.79 -2.36 -12.14
CA ARG A 776 -16.13 -1.97 -11.70
C ARG A 776 -17.17 -2.98 -12.15
N SER A 777 -18.26 -3.11 -11.38
CA SER A 777 -19.46 -3.84 -11.82
C SER A 777 -20.31 -2.92 -12.67
N ILE A 778 -20.80 -3.42 -13.80
CA ILE A 778 -21.70 -2.68 -14.69
C ILE A 778 -23.14 -3.00 -14.27
N PRO A 779 -23.96 -1.99 -13.87
CA PRO A 779 -25.34 -2.21 -13.50
C PRO A 779 -26.12 -3.00 -14.56
N GLY A 780 -26.81 -4.05 -14.14
CA GLY A 780 -27.63 -4.89 -15.01
C GLY A 780 -26.87 -5.98 -15.79
N LEU A 781 -25.54 -5.95 -15.81
CA LEU A 781 -24.65 -7.00 -16.36
C LEU A 781 -23.97 -7.80 -15.23
N PHE A 782 -24.75 -8.17 -14.23
CA PHE A 782 -24.25 -8.78 -13.01
C PHE A 782 -25.07 -10.03 -12.61
N GLY A 783 -24.39 -10.96 -11.95
CA GLY A 783 -25.01 -12.05 -11.18
C GLY A 783 -26.00 -12.89 -11.98
N ALA A 784 -27.11 -13.22 -11.33
CA ALA A 784 -28.13 -14.07 -11.90
C ALA A 784 -28.74 -13.49 -13.20
N TYR A 785 -28.93 -12.16 -13.26
CA TYR A 785 -29.49 -11.51 -14.45
C TYR A 785 -28.66 -11.72 -15.70
N TYR A 786 -27.33 -11.72 -15.56
CA TYR A 786 -26.45 -11.77 -16.72
C TYR A 786 -26.05 -13.19 -17.12
N SER A 787 -25.96 -14.10 -16.14
CA SER A 787 -25.64 -15.52 -16.35
C SER A 787 -26.59 -16.22 -17.33
N LYS A 788 -26.08 -17.18 -18.13
CA LYS A 788 -26.94 -18.02 -18.99
C LYS A 788 -27.93 -18.81 -18.15
N MET A 789 -27.48 -19.32 -16.99
CA MET A 789 -28.31 -20.11 -16.09
C MET A 789 -29.45 -19.28 -15.50
N GLY A 790 -29.18 -18.12 -14.93
CA GLY A 790 -30.21 -17.28 -14.33
C GLY A 790 -31.27 -16.81 -15.34
N LYS A 791 -30.85 -16.50 -16.58
CA LYS A 791 -31.79 -16.22 -17.70
C LYS A 791 -32.69 -17.40 -18.02
N ALA A 792 -32.12 -18.61 -18.10
CA ALA A 792 -32.89 -19.83 -18.35
C ALA A 792 -33.88 -20.14 -17.20
N LEU A 793 -33.47 -19.91 -15.96
CA LEU A 793 -34.32 -20.11 -14.79
C LEU A 793 -35.48 -19.11 -14.75
N LEU A 794 -35.20 -17.83 -15.02
CA LEU A 794 -36.22 -16.77 -15.05
C LEU A 794 -37.27 -17.01 -16.15
N LYS A 795 -36.84 -17.44 -17.34
CA LYS A 795 -37.72 -17.59 -18.50
C LYS A 795 -38.62 -18.83 -18.42
N ASN A 796 -38.07 -19.98 -18.00
CA ASN A 796 -38.69 -21.28 -18.25
C ASN A 796 -38.93 -22.13 -16.98
N HIS A 797 -38.41 -21.76 -15.81
CA HIS A 797 -38.40 -22.65 -14.64
C HIS A 797 -39.05 -22.06 -13.39
N ARG A 798 -38.93 -20.74 -13.16
CA ARG A 798 -39.45 -20.05 -11.97
C ARG A 798 -40.96 -20.24 -11.83
N GLY A 799 -41.38 -20.79 -10.69
CA GLY A 799 -42.80 -21.02 -10.39
C GLY A 799 -43.45 -22.18 -11.15
N GLN A 800 -42.71 -22.86 -12.03
CA GLN A 800 -43.20 -24.00 -12.81
C GLN A 800 -42.52 -25.30 -12.39
N ARG A 801 -41.18 -25.33 -12.42
CA ARG A 801 -40.37 -26.51 -12.11
C ARG A 801 -39.61 -26.39 -10.79
N ILE A 802 -39.28 -25.16 -10.41
CA ILE A 802 -38.67 -24.84 -9.12
C ILE A 802 -39.52 -23.81 -8.39
N THR A 803 -39.58 -23.95 -7.07
CA THR A 803 -40.25 -23.00 -6.17
C THR A 803 -39.53 -21.66 -6.14
N GLU A 804 -40.21 -20.62 -5.64
CA GLU A 804 -39.57 -19.32 -5.45
C GLU A 804 -38.37 -19.41 -4.50
N VAL A 805 -38.44 -20.20 -3.43
CA VAL A 805 -37.33 -20.38 -2.48
C VAL A 805 -36.12 -21.01 -3.15
N GLU A 806 -36.32 -22.05 -3.96
CA GLU A 806 -35.25 -22.72 -4.73
C GLU A 806 -34.65 -21.77 -5.77
N TYR A 807 -35.49 -21.04 -6.51
CA TYR A 807 -35.04 -20.01 -7.46
C TYR A 807 -34.16 -18.95 -6.78
N ARG A 808 -34.61 -18.44 -5.63
CA ARG A 808 -33.88 -17.44 -4.83
C ARG A 808 -32.52 -17.95 -4.36
N ARG A 809 -32.39 -19.21 -3.96
CA ARG A 809 -31.09 -19.82 -3.58
C ARG A 809 -30.12 -19.87 -4.75
N VAL A 810 -30.59 -20.25 -5.95
CA VAL A 810 -29.74 -20.28 -7.15
C VAL A 810 -29.34 -18.86 -7.57
N CYS A 811 -30.26 -17.90 -7.51
CA CYS A 811 -29.93 -16.49 -7.77
C CYS A 811 -28.91 -15.94 -6.77
N LEU A 812 -29.06 -16.24 -5.48
CA LEU A 812 -28.10 -15.83 -4.45
C LEU A 812 -26.70 -16.40 -4.73
N TRP A 813 -26.60 -17.69 -5.08
CA TRP A 813 -25.33 -18.31 -5.44
C TRP A 813 -24.65 -17.60 -6.62
N LEU A 814 -25.42 -17.30 -7.68
CA LEU A 814 -24.95 -16.54 -8.85
C LEU A 814 -24.50 -15.11 -8.49
N ASP A 815 -25.31 -14.40 -7.69
CA ASP A 815 -25.01 -13.03 -7.25
C ASP A 815 -23.80 -12.97 -6.30
N LEU A 816 -23.48 -14.06 -5.61
CA LEU A 816 -22.33 -14.16 -4.71
C LEU A 816 -21.10 -14.76 -5.38
N ASN A 817 -20.96 -14.61 -6.69
CA ASN A 817 -19.78 -15.04 -7.45
C ASN A 817 -19.65 -16.57 -7.61
N SER A 818 -20.76 -17.29 -7.52
CA SER A 818 -20.88 -18.74 -7.71
C SER A 818 -19.81 -19.56 -6.98
N PRO A 819 -19.64 -19.40 -5.65
CA PRO A 819 -18.57 -20.07 -4.92
C PRO A 819 -18.74 -21.58 -4.94
N ARG A 820 -17.62 -22.29 -5.06
CA ARG A 820 -17.54 -23.75 -4.86
C ARG A 820 -17.71 -24.07 -3.38
N LEU A 821 -16.92 -23.38 -2.56
CA LEU A 821 -16.81 -23.57 -1.10
C LEU A 821 -17.08 -22.23 -0.39
N GLY A 822 -17.73 -22.32 0.77
CA GLY A 822 -18.08 -21.18 1.62
C GLY A 822 -17.06 -20.89 2.71
N ALA A 823 -16.09 -21.79 2.91
CA ALA A 823 -14.97 -21.60 3.82
C ALA A 823 -13.71 -22.29 3.27
N TYR A 824 -12.54 -21.92 3.82
CA TYR A 824 -11.25 -22.51 3.42
C TYR A 824 -10.91 -23.83 4.16
N ASN A 825 -11.69 -24.21 5.18
CA ASN A 825 -11.52 -25.42 5.99
C ASN A 825 -12.54 -26.53 5.64
N ASP A 826 -12.26 -27.76 6.07
CA ASP A 826 -13.19 -28.91 6.01
C ASP A 826 -13.83 -29.18 4.63
N VAL A 827 -13.03 -29.18 3.56
CA VAL A 827 -13.48 -29.37 2.17
C VAL A 827 -14.45 -30.55 2.02
N SER A 828 -14.10 -31.71 2.56
CA SER A 828 -14.92 -32.92 2.41
C SER A 828 -16.29 -32.83 3.08
N LYS A 829 -16.43 -32.06 4.18
CA LYS A 829 -17.74 -31.80 4.81
C LYS A 829 -18.59 -30.91 3.91
N GLN A 830 -18.00 -29.83 3.40
CA GLN A 830 -18.67 -28.92 2.47
C GLN A 830 -19.13 -29.65 1.20
N GLU A 831 -18.31 -30.53 0.63
CA GLU A 831 -18.64 -31.34 -0.56
C GLU A 831 -19.82 -32.31 -0.34
N ARG A 832 -20.05 -32.72 0.92
CA ARG A 832 -21.25 -33.50 1.32
C ARG A 832 -22.48 -32.63 1.60
N GLY A 833 -22.38 -31.31 1.47
CA GLY A 833 -23.45 -30.36 1.76
C GLY A 833 -23.62 -30.02 3.24
N GLU A 834 -22.68 -30.43 4.10
CA GLU A 834 -22.67 -30.07 5.52
C GLU A 834 -22.31 -28.58 5.69
N LEU A 835 -22.86 -27.96 6.73
CA LEU A 835 -22.53 -26.57 7.09
C LEU A 835 -21.13 -26.54 7.73
N VAL A 836 -20.27 -25.67 7.20
CA VAL A 836 -18.93 -25.41 7.74
C VAL A 836 -18.78 -23.91 7.91
N TRP A 837 -18.45 -23.48 9.13
CA TRP A 837 -18.16 -22.09 9.43
C TRP A 837 -16.69 -21.75 9.14
N PRO A 838 -16.40 -20.53 8.64
CA PRO A 838 -15.04 -20.03 8.52
C PRO A 838 -14.38 -19.85 9.89
N ASN A 839 -13.05 -19.96 9.93
CA ASN A 839 -12.28 -19.86 11.17
C ASN A 839 -12.00 -18.42 11.64
N LEU A 840 -12.27 -17.39 10.81
CA LEU A 840 -12.01 -15.98 11.12
C LEU A 840 -13.24 -15.11 10.87
N ASP A 841 -13.39 -14.06 11.68
CA ASP A 841 -14.41 -13.00 11.60
C ASP A 841 -15.88 -13.50 11.61
N VAL A 842 -16.12 -14.69 12.17
CA VAL A 842 -17.45 -15.32 12.25
C VAL A 842 -17.75 -15.78 13.65
N ASP A 843 -18.94 -15.43 14.12
CA ASP A 843 -19.56 -15.97 15.31
C ASP A 843 -20.82 -16.75 14.87
N PRO A 844 -20.85 -18.09 14.98
CA PRO A 844 -22.03 -18.89 14.65
C PRO A 844 -23.28 -18.55 15.47
N ASP A 845 -23.12 -18.02 16.68
CA ASP A 845 -24.25 -17.66 17.57
C ASP A 845 -24.77 -16.25 17.25
N ASN A 846 -23.93 -15.38 16.68
CA ASN A 846 -24.30 -14.09 16.09
C ASN A 846 -23.82 -13.98 14.63
N THR A 847 -24.46 -14.75 13.75
CA THR A 847 -24.06 -14.85 12.33
C THR A 847 -24.02 -13.49 11.61
N THR A 848 -24.91 -12.57 11.99
CA THR A 848 -24.97 -11.23 11.39
C THR A 848 -23.87 -10.29 11.88
N GLY A 849 -23.33 -10.51 13.08
CA GLY A 849 -22.40 -9.59 13.75
C GLY A 849 -22.98 -8.23 14.06
N VAL A 850 -24.31 -8.08 14.06
CA VAL A 850 -24.98 -6.86 14.51
C VAL A 850 -24.89 -6.80 16.03
N GLU A 851 -24.55 -5.63 16.56
CA GLU A 851 -24.46 -5.41 18.00
C GLU A 851 -25.85 -5.48 18.66
N GLU A 852 -25.92 -6.12 19.81
CA GLU A 852 -27.05 -5.95 20.72
C GLU A 852 -26.98 -4.55 21.34
N ALA A 853 -28.13 -3.94 21.63
CA ALA A 853 -28.17 -2.65 22.28
C ALA A 853 -27.52 -2.76 23.67
N PHE A 854 -26.50 -1.94 23.94
CA PHE A 854 -25.88 -1.85 25.26
C PHE A 854 -26.82 -1.08 26.19
N LEU A 855 -27.90 -1.74 26.62
CA LEU A 855 -28.85 -1.18 27.57
C LEU A 855 -28.20 -1.22 28.96
N THR A 856 -27.83 -0.05 29.48
CA THR A 856 -27.72 0.07 30.93
C THR A 856 -29.13 -0.13 31.47
N THR A 857 -29.30 -1.11 32.36
CA THR A 857 -30.46 -1.11 33.25
C THR A 857 -30.48 0.27 33.89
N PRO A 858 -31.59 1.03 33.84
CA PRO A 858 -31.66 2.30 34.56
C PRO A 858 -31.28 2.00 36.00
N ALA A 859 -30.23 2.64 36.50
CA ALA A 859 -29.95 2.64 37.93
C ALA A 859 -31.27 2.98 38.62
N GLN A 860 -31.74 2.06 39.47
CA GLN A 860 -32.93 2.30 40.28
C GLN A 860 -32.78 3.69 40.89
N ASP A 861 -33.75 4.52 40.54
CA ASP A 861 -33.97 5.86 41.02
C ASP A 861 -34.01 5.81 42.55
N LEU A 862 -32.84 5.94 43.19
CA LEU A 862 -32.72 6.25 44.61
C LEU A 862 -33.18 7.69 44.77
N SER A 863 -34.50 7.86 44.69
CA SER A 863 -35.20 9.04 45.14
C SER A 863 -34.80 9.28 46.60
N ILE A 864 -33.88 10.23 46.78
CA ILE A 864 -33.66 10.89 48.05
C ILE A 864 -34.99 11.57 48.38
N ARG A 865 -35.79 10.90 49.21
CA ARG A 865 -36.95 11.51 49.86
C ARG A 865 -36.43 12.63 50.76
N HIS A 866 -36.48 13.85 50.26
CA HIS A 866 -36.59 15.02 51.12
C HIS A 866 -37.93 14.94 51.87
N HIS A 867 -37.89 14.42 53.10
CA HIS A 867 -38.89 14.77 54.10
C HIS A 867 -38.39 15.97 54.91
N GLY A 868 -38.77 17.16 54.44
CA GLY A 868 -38.90 18.32 55.28
C GLY A 868 -40.38 18.55 55.53
N THR A 869 -40.84 18.36 56.77
CA THR A 869 -41.96 19.14 57.31
C THR A 869 -41.62 19.57 58.72
N SER A 870 -41.66 20.88 58.90
CA SER A 870 -41.60 21.62 60.15
C SER A 870 -42.77 21.29 61.08
N ARG A 871 -42.48 20.94 62.33
CA ARG A 871 -42.96 21.59 63.56
C ARG A 871 -42.36 20.90 64.78
#